data_AF-A0A1H8MHN6-F1
#
_entry.id   AF-A0A1H8MHN6-F1
#
_cell.length_a   1.000
_cell.length_b   1.000
_cell.length_c   1.000
_cell.angle_alpha   90.00
_cell.angle_beta   90.00
_cell.angle_gamma   90.00
#
_symmetry.space_group_name_H-M   'P 1'
#
loop_
_entity.id
_entity.type
_entity.pdbx_description
1 polymer ?
#
loop_
_entity_poly.entity_id
_entity_poly.type
_entity_poly.pdbx_seq_one_letter_code
_entity_poly.pdbx_strand_id
1 'polypeptide(L)'
;MINSLKSLRNSLKKTEGAFRAEAAPRAPRIDYEALTREAVSTGLFDPQWYAAQYGKEFASDLDAFMDYVRKSGFAPVNPSPAFDGETYHRTYMDVYHGQLSPLLHYLMHGREEGRGFAPHQPRWSPNHILEPQRQVTDAAQELKVAACLHIFYEDYIHRFAQALNEFPIEIDVLLTLAKDEHRATARKVFEAHPMVGHVEIRVVPNRGRNFAPWLVEYAEQLQQYDLFCHLHSKKSLYSGREQTQWADYLTEYLLRDPAVTSGALNLFAEHDDLGIYYPTTFWMMPSWVNHTTMNNGFTAEWAEKMGIAPTKGFLSYPAGGMFWARPQALKGLVDSLWRYEDFPEEPLPNDGSMLHALERIIGKLAEARGYREFYYYPPTGQFTSDQTYIFSSYQGSSIDAQLPAIRAHECISFDVFDTLVRREYTEADYAKLKLGQELAEAGKVESAEAFVKLRNAAEFTLRKKAQFKGDVSIIDIYTELAKQLDVTVEQGKRWMQQEFELDLKMILPKNEMVELFNNLGSLGHKLWVISDTYYTRGQVGLMLKKAGITVPYRLLVSSAEQKRKDNGTMWHMVKQDLAEEGITRYLHIGDNVVADAQLPGDLGLTTFHILHPMDKWQALGFPAVLQGANALDEGQILKWGKLVSQVGRNPFIGE
;
A
#
# COMPACT_ATOMS: atom_id res chain seq x y z
N MET A 1 47.34 -11.44 -0.30
CA MET A 1 46.02 -11.97 0.07
C MET A 1 45.27 -12.68 -1.08
N ILE A 2 45.97 -13.16 -2.12
CA ILE A 2 45.35 -13.86 -3.28
C ILE A 2 45.90 -15.30 -3.47
N ASN A 3 47.04 -15.66 -2.88
CA ASN A 3 47.59 -17.02 -2.92
C ASN A 3 47.14 -17.95 -1.77
N SER A 4 46.45 -17.42 -0.74
CA SER A 4 45.92 -18.22 0.38
C SER A 4 44.50 -18.77 0.15
N LEU A 5 43.81 -18.35 -0.90
CA LEU A 5 42.45 -18.81 -1.22
C LEU A 5 42.43 -19.99 -2.22
N LYS A 6 43.56 -20.25 -2.91
CA LYS A 6 43.69 -21.40 -3.82
C LYS A 6 44.04 -22.72 -3.10
N SER A 7 44.72 -22.68 -1.94
CA SER A 7 45.02 -23.91 -1.19
C SER A 7 43.81 -24.42 -0.38
N LEU A 8 42.92 -23.55 0.08
CA LEU A 8 41.66 -23.96 0.73
C LEU A 8 40.71 -24.66 -0.26
N ARG A 9 40.67 -24.20 -1.51
CA ARG A 9 39.79 -24.77 -2.56
C ARG A 9 40.25 -26.14 -3.06
N ASN A 10 41.54 -26.45 -2.96
CA ASN A 10 42.10 -27.77 -3.29
C ASN A 10 42.13 -28.76 -2.11
N SER A 11 42.09 -28.26 -0.86
CA SER A 11 41.92 -29.09 0.34
C SER A 11 40.48 -29.64 0.43
N LEU A 12 39.49 -28.81 0.11
CA LEU A 12 38.06 -29.20 0.13
C LEU A 12 37.67 -30.22 -0.97
N LYS A 13 38.45 -30.34 -2.05
CA LYS A 13 38.22 -31.32 -3.13
C LYS A 13 38.83 -32.71 -2.88
N LYS A 14 39.68 -32.87 -1.86
CA LYS A 14 40.35 -34.17 -1.57
C LYS A 14 39.68 -34.98 -0.45
N THR A 15 38.66 -34.44 0.21
CA THR A 15 37.84 -35.14 1.21
C THR A 15 36.47 -35.60 0.67
N GLU A 16 36.16 -35.38 -0.61
CA GLU A 16 34.92 -35.87 -1.26
C GLU A 16 35.03 -37.32 -1.79
N GLY A 17 36.14 -38.01 -1.54
CA GLY A 17 36.42 -39.34 -2.06
C GLY A 17 36.52 -40.43 -0.99
N ALA A 18 35.52 -40.59 -0.13
CA ALA A 18 35.26 -41.83 0.63
C ALA A 18 34.06 -41.68 1.61
N PHE A 19 32.86 -41.41 1.10
CA PHE A 19 31.63 -41.82 1.80
C PHE A 19 30.69 -42.41 0.76
N ARG A 20 30.48 -43.74 0.84
CA ARG A 20 29.37 -44.38 0.14
C ARG A 20 28.09 -43.65 0.56
N ALA A 21 27.38 -43.09 -0.41
CA ALA A 21 26.07 -42.52 -0.20
C ALA A 21 25.11 -43.65 0.20
N GLU A 22 24.90 -43.85 1.50
CA GLU A 22 23.59 -44.31 1.96
C GLU A 22 22.59 -43.24 1.52
N ALA A 23 21.60 -43.64 0.73
CA ALA A 23 20.55 -42.77 0.27
C ALA A 23 19.91 -42.09 1.49
N ALA A 24 19.98 -40.75 1.55
CA ALA A 24 19.23 -39.98 2.52
C ALA A 24 17.76 -40.45 2.48
N PRO A 25 17.09 -40.67 3.64
CA PRO A 25 15.71 -41.09 3.65
C PRO A 25 14.89 -40.09 2.83
N ARG A 26 14.16 -40.58 1.81
CA ARG A 26 13.19 -39.77 1.08
C ARG A 26 12.27 -39.14 2.11
N ALA A 27 12.12 -37.81 2.05
CA ALA A 27 11.12 -37.11 2.86
C ALA A 27 9.77 -37.86 2.73
N PRO A 28 9.04 -38.08 3.84
CA PRO A 28 7.78 -38.81 3.79
C PRO A 28 6.86 -38.13 2.79
N ARG A 29 6.28 -38.93 1.87
CA ARG A 29 5.33 -38.44 0.88
C ARG A 29 4.08 -37.97 1.62
N ILE A 30 3.69 -36.72 1.44
CA ILE A 30 2.46 -36.17 2.02
C ILE A 30 1.27 -36.99 1.51
N ASP A 31 0.49 -37.57 2.42
CA ASP A 31 -0.75 -38.28 2.11
C ASP A 31 -1.92 -37.28 2.12
N TYR A 32 -2.13 -36.64 0.97
CA TYR A 32 -3.19 -35.65 0.82
C TYR A 32 -4.60 -36.23 0.98
N GLU A 33 -4.80 -37.52 0.68
CA GLU A 33 -6.11 -38.15 0.90
C GLU A 33 -6.43 -38.28 2.39
N ALA A 34 -5.45 -38.75 3.19
CA ALA A 34 -5.62 -38.83 4.63
C ALA A 34 -5.85 -37.46 5.26
N LEU A 35 -5.06 -36.45 4.85
CA LEU A 35 -5.20 -35.08 5.34
C LEU A 35 -6.54 -34.45 4.93
N THR A 36 -7.02 -34.71 3.71
CA THR A 36 -8.34 -34.25 3.27
C THR A 36 -9.44 -34.85 4.14
N ARG A 37 -9.41 -36.18 4.36
CA ARG A 37 -10.39 -36.86 5.24
C ARG A 37 -10.36 -36.31 6.65
N GLU A 38 -9.17 -36.05 7.21
CA GLU A 38 -9.03 -35.44 8.53
C GLU A 38 -9.62 -34.02 8.55
N ALA A 39 -9.24 -33.17 7.60
CA ALA A 39 -9.69 -31.78 7.49
C ALA A 39 -11.22 -31.68 7.40
N VAL A 40 -11.84 -32.55 6.60
CA VAL A 40 -13.30 -32.64 6.47
C VAL A 40 -13.94 -33.14 7.75
N SER A 41 -13.43 -34.22 8.34
CA SER A 41 -14.00 -34.81 9.56
C SER A 41 -13.94 -33.87 10.78
N THR A 42 -12.99 -32.95 10.80
CA THR A 42 -12.80 -31.95 11.86
C THR A 42 -13.53 -30.63 11.59
N GLY A 43 -14.15 -30.47 10.41
CA GLY A 43 -14.80 -29.22 9.99
C GLY A 43 -13.84 -28.09 9.61
N LEU A 44 -12.53 -28.36 9.58
CA LEU A 44 -11.51 -27.38 9.21
C LEU A 44 -11.44 -27.16 7.69
N PHE A 45 -11.93 -28.11 6.89
CA PHE A 45 -12.21 -27.94 5.47
C PHE A 45 -13.66 -28.33 5.18
N ASP A 46 -14.39 -27.48 4.48
CA ASP A 46 -15.76 -27.76 4.03
C ASP A 46 -15.78 -27.66 2.50
N PRO A 47 -15.76 -28.80 1.76
CA PRO A 47 -15.71 -28.81 0.30
C PRO A 47 -16.91 -28.12 -0.35
N GLN A 48 -18.10 -28.25 0.24
CA GLN A 48 -19.33 -27.67 -0.32
C GLN A 48 -19.34 -26.15 -0.12
N TRP A 49 -18.96 -25.70 1.08
CA TRP A 49 -18.81 -24.28 1.35
C TRP A 49 -17.69 -23.68 0.47
N TYR A 50 -16.54 -24.33 0.36
CA TYR A 50 -15.42 -23.87 -0.46
C TYR A 50 -15.83 -23.74 -1.94
N ALA A 51 -16.48 -24.77 -2.50
CA ALA A 51 -16.99 -24.73 -3.88
C ALA A 51 -18.00 -23.59 -4.10
N ALA A 52 -18.93 -23.39 -3.16
CA ALA A 52 -19.93 -22.34 -3.24
C ALA A 52 -19.31 -20.93 -3.13
N GLN A 53 -18.36 -20.75 -2.20
CA GLN A 53 -17.68 -19.49 -1.90
C GLN A 53 -16.86 -19.00 -3.10
N TYR A 54 -16.09 -19.88 -3.73
CA TYR A 54 -15.19 -19.53 -4.84
C TYR A 54 -15.78 -19.81 -6.22
N GLY A 55 -17.06 -20.20 -6.29
CA GLY A 55 -17.78 -20.40 -7.54
C GLY A 55 -17.22 -21.49 -8.46
N LYS A 56 -16.45 -22.44 -7.92
CA LYS A 56 -15.79 -23.52 -8.68
C LYS A 56 -16.35 -24.88 -8.27
N GLU A 57 -16.75 -25.68 -9.25
CA GLU A 57 -17.13 -27.07 -9.05
C GLU A 57 -15.90 -27.98 -9.04
N PHE A 58 -15.91 -29.01 -8.19
CA PHE A 58 -14.81 -29.95 -8.02
C PHE A 58 -15.32 -31.38 -8.20
N ALA A 59 -14.50 -32.25 -8.81
CA ALA A 59 -14.86 -33.65 -9.04
C ALA A 59 -14.80 -34.49 -7.75
N SER A 60 -14.03 -34.05 -6.76
CA SER A 60 -13.91 -34.70 -5.46
C SER A 60 -13.49 -33.71 -4.36
N ASP A 61 -13.69 -34.11 -3.10
CA ASP A 61 -13.20 -33.34 -1.93
C ASP A 61 -11.68 -33.13 -1.99
N LEU A 62 -10.94 -34.10 -2.52
CA LEU A 62 -9.49 -34.01 -2.71
C LEU A 62 -9.14 -32.90 -3.70
N ASP A 63 -9.86 -32.78 -4.82
CA ASP A 63 -9.60 -31.74 -5.82
C ASP A 63 -9.87 -30.34 -5.24
N ALA A 64 -10.94 -30.18 -4.46
CA ALA A 64 -11.24 -28.95 -3.73
C ALA A 64 -10.15 -28.61 -2.71
N PHE A 65 -9.70 -29.61 -1.94
CA PHE A 65 -8.63 -29.42 -0.95
C PHE A 65 -7.30 -29.06 -1.61
N MET A 66 -6.96 -29.69 -2.73
CA MET A 66 -5.73 -29.38 -3.49
C MET A 66 -5.76 -27.98 -4.11
N ASP A 67 -6.92 -27.52 -4.58
CA ASP A 67 -7.08 -26.12 -5.03
C ASP A 67 -6.85 -25.14 -3.87
N TYR A 68 -7.45 -25.41 -2.70
CA TYR A 68 -7.20 -24.63 -1.48
C TYR A 68 -5.72 -24.62 -1.09
N VAL A 69 -5.08 -25.80 -1.00
CA VAL A 69 -3.67 -25.92 -0.59
C VAL A 69 -2.76 -25.11 -1.51
N ARG A 70 -3.01 -25.13 -2.81
CA ARG A 70 -2.24 -24.36 -3.78
C ARG A 70 -2.46 -22.85 -3.61
N LYS A 71 -3.72 -22.39 -3.61
CA LYS A 71 -4.06 -20.95 -3.55
C LYS A 71 -3.65 -20.32 -2.23
N SER A 72 -3.88 -21.02 -1.12
CA SER A 72 -3.66 -20.50 0.23
C SER A 72 -2.19 -20.22 0.57
N GLY A 73 -1.22 -20.68 -0.25
CA GLY A 73 0.19 -20.31 -0.11
C GLY A 73 0.50 -18.86 -0.52
N PHE A 74 -0.37 -18.22 -1.31
CA PHE A 74 -0.16 -16.85 -1.81
C PHE A 74 -1.43 -15.97 -1.77
N ALA A 75 -2.61 -16.52 -1.56
CA ALA A 75 -3.86 -15.77 -1.49
C ALA A 75 -4.60 -16.01 -0.16
N PRO A 76 -5.39 -15.04 0.33
CA PRO A 76 -6.09 -15.12 1.60
C PRO A 76 -7.40 -15.92 1.46
N VAL A 77 -7.33 -17.09 0.81
CA VAL A 77 -8.48 -18.00 0.67
C VAL A 77 -8.65 -18.81 1.96
N ASN A 78 -9.91 -18.98 2.35
CA ASN A 78 -10.32 -19.73 3.53
C ASN A 78 -10.85 -21.13 3.14
N PRO A 79 -10.57 -22.17 3.94
CA PRO A 79 -11.00 -23.56 3.69
C PRO A 79 -12.40 -23.90 4.24
N SER A 80 -12.86 -23.17 5.24
CA SER A 80 -14.19 -23.30 5.85
C SER A 80 -14.50 -22.07 6.73
N PRO A 81 -15.74 -21.90 7.23
CA PRO A 81 -16.05 -20.88 8.23
C PRO A 81 -15.26 -21.01 9.54
N ALA A 82 -14.70 -22.20 9.83
CA ALA A 82 -14.01 -22.47 11.09
C ALA A 82 -12.52 -22.10 11.08
N PHE A 83 -11.94 -21.73 9.94
CA PHE A 83 -10.51 -21.47 9.82
C PHE A 83 -10.22 -20.24 8.94
N ASP A 84 -9.55 -19.25 9.51
CA ASP A 84 -9.12 -18.02 8.82
C ASP A 84 -7.65 -18.12 8.38
N GLY A 85 -7.43 -18.32 7.07
CA GLY A 85 -6.10 -18.50 6.49
C GLY A 85 -5.21 -17.25 6.62
N GLU A 86 -5.81 -16.07 6.39
CA GLU A 86 -5.12 -14.80 6.50
C GLU A 86 -4.65 -14.53 7.93
N THR A 87 -5.52 -14.73 8.92
CA THR A 87 -5.18 -14.54 10.34
C THR A 87 -4.07 -15.49 10.77
N TYR A 88 -4.14 -16.75 10.34
CA TYR A 88 -3.09 -17.73 10.63
C TYR A 88 -1.72 -17.28 10.09
N HIS A 89 -1.63 -16.85 8.82
CA HIS A 89 -0.38 -16.35 8.25
C HIS A 89 0.12 -15.07 8.92
N ARG A 90 -0.76 -14.13 9.30
CA ARG A 90 -0.37 -12.90 10.00
C ARG A 90 0.14 -13.18 11.42
N THR A 91 -0.42 -14.18 12.09
CA THR A 91 0.08 -14.63 13.41
C THR A 91 1.39 -15.40 13.28
N TYR A 92 1.52 -16.21 12.23
CA TYR A 92 2.63 -17.12 12.01
C TYR A 92 3.40 -16.78 10.73
N MET A 93 4.19 -15.70 10.82
CA MET A 93 4.96 -15.18 9.68
C MET A 93 5.97 -16.17 9.09
N ASP A 94 6.45 -17.13 9.88
CA ASP A 94 7.31 -18.21 9.40
C ASP A 94 6.60 -19.14 8.40
N VAL A 95 5.30 -19.38 8.60
CA VAL A 95 4.45 -20.17 7.68
C VAL A 95 4.24 -19.40 6.37
N TYR A 96 3.94 -18.10 6.48
CA TYR A 96 3.81 -17.22 5.32
C TYR A 96 5.12 -17.12 4.51
N HIS A 97 6.25 -16.87 5.16
CA HIS A 97 7.56 -16.79 4.52
C HIS A 97 8.03 -18.14 3.98
N GLY A 98 7.56 -19.25 4.55
CA GLY A 98 7.73 -20.60 4.02
C GLY A 98 6.86 -20.90 2.80
N GLN A 99 5.95 -20.01 2.41
CA GLN A 99 4.93 -20.20 1.36
C GLN A 99 4.10 -21.47 1.58
N LEU A 100 3.82 -21.79 2.85
CA LEU A 100 3.08 -22.98 3.23
C LEU A 100 1.58 -22.67 3.33
N SER A 101 0.75 -23.61 2.88
CA SER A 101 -0.69 -23.53 3.09
C SER A 101 -1.00 -23.52 4.60
N PRO A 102 -1.82 -22.57 5.10
CA PRO A 102 -2.15 -22.42 6.52
C PRO A 102 -2.72 -23.68 7.15
N LEU A 103 -3.80 -24.22 6.58
CA LEU A 103 -4.46 -25.40 7.14
C LEU A 103 -3.60 -26.66 6.97
N LEU A 104 -2.91 -26.82 5.84
CA LEU A 104 -1.98 -27.94 5.65
C LEU A 104 -0.88 -27.92 6.72
N HIS A 105 -0.27 -26.76 6.95
CA HIS A 105 0.71 -26.58 8.01
C HIS A 105 0.13 -26.89 9.38
N TYR A 106 -1.08 -26.39 9.68
CA TYR A 106 -1.73 -26.65 10.96
C TYR A 106 -1.96 -28.15 11.21
N LEU A 107 -2.45 -28.89 10.21
CA LEU A 107 -2.70 -30.33 10.30
C LEU A 107 -1.40 -31.13 10.45
N MET A 108 -0.34 -30.76 9.72
CA MET A 108 0.92 -31.50 9.73
C MET A 108 1.82 -31.20 10.93
N HIS A 109 1.80 -29.96 11.42
CA HIS A 109 2.77 -29.46 12.41
C HIS A 109 2.12 -28.55 13.45
N GLY A 110 1.31 -27.59 13.02
CA GLY A 110 0.83 -26.50 13.88
C GLY A 110 0.05 -26.96 15.11
N ARG A 111 -0.72 -28.05 15.03
CA ARG A 111 -1.44 -28.61 16.18
C ARG A 111 -0.48 -29.12 17.26
N GLU A 112 0.57 -29.83 16.87
CA GLU A 112 1.59 -30.37 17.79
C GLU A 112 2.47 -29.26 18.37
N GLU A 113 2.71 -28.20 17.58
CA GLU A 113 3.42 -26.99 17.99
C GLU A 113 2.60 -26.08 18.93
N GLY A 114 1.32 -26.39 19.18
CA GLY A 114 0.43 -25.58 20.01
C GLY A 114 -0.02 -24.27 19.36
N ARG A 115 0.04 -24.17 18.03
CA ARG A 115 -0.45 -23.01 17.28
C ARG A 115 -1.98 -22.96 17.30
N GLY A 116 -2.54 -21.78 17.57
CA GLY A 116 -3.97 -21.54 17.50
C GLY A 116 -4.45 -21.23 16.08
N PHE A 117 -5.76 -21.29 15.87
CA PHE A 117 -6.42 -20.78 14.68
C PHE A 117 -7.71 -20.05 15.10
N ALA A 118 -8.26 -19.24 14.20
CA ALA A 118 -9.47 -18.47 14.44
C ALA A 118 -10.53 -18.83 13.37
N PRO A 119 -11.84 -18.72 13.69
CA PRO A 119 -12.87 -18.81 12.68
C PRO A 119 -12.75 -17.67 11.65
N HIS A 120 -13.20 -17.93 10.43
CA HIS A 120 -13.17 -16.93 9.37
C HIS A 120 -14.02 -15.71 9.76
N GLN A 121 -13.39 -14.55 9.77
CA GLN A 121 -14.07 -13.26 9.94
C GLN A 121 -13.55 -12.29 8.87
N PRO A 122 -14.35 -11.97 7.84
CA PRO A 122 -13.91 -11.08 6.78
C PRO A 122 -13.59 -9.70 7.38
N ARG A 123 -12.37 -9.21 7.16
CA ARG A 123 -11.91 -7.90 7.64
C ARG A 123 -12.73 -6.74 7.07
N TRP A 124 -13.27 -6.95 5.87
CA TRP A 124 -14.09 -6.02 5.13
C TRP A 124 -15.19 -6.79 4.39
N SER A 125 -16.37 -6.19 4.30
CA SER A 125 -17.49 -6.68 3.51
C SER A 125 -17.92 -5.59 2.53
N PRO A 126 -18.02 -5.90 1.22
CA PRO A 126 -18.43 -4.92 0.22
C PRO A 126 -19.87 -4.47 0.44
N ASN A 127 -20.14 -3.17 0.28
CA ASN A 127 -21.49 -2.61 0.29
C ASN A 127 -22.25 -2.86 -1.02
N HIS A 128 -21.52 -3.18 -2.10
CA HIS A 128 -22.08 -3.45 -3.42
C HIS A 128 -21.41 -4.68 -4.03
N ILE A 129 -22.17 -5.76 -4.24
CA ILE A 129 -21.69 -7.02 -4.80
C ILE A 129 -22.15 -7.12 -6.26
N LEU A 130 -21.26 -7.60 -7.12
CA LEU A 130 -21.55 -7.97 -8.49
C LEU A 130 -21.62 -9.50 -8.56
N GLU A 131 -22.72 -10.05 -9.09
CA GLU A 131 -22.96 -11.50 -9.12
C GLU A 131 -22.99 -12.00 -10.57
N PRO A 132 -21.82 -12.28 -11.18
CA PRO A 132 -21.80 -12.84 -12.52
C PRO A 132 -22.26 -14.30 -12.55
N GLN A 133 -22.68 -14.74 -13.74
CA GLN A 133 -22.80 -16.17 -14.00
C GLN A 133 -21.43 -16.87 -13.84
N ARG A 134 -21.46 -18.08 -13.30
CA ARG A 134 -20.23 -18.87 -13.01
C ARG A 134 -19.57 -19.40 -14.28
N GLN A 135 -20.38 -19.81 -15.25
CA GLN A 135 -19.91 -20.28 -16.56
C GLN A 135 -19.90 -19.11 -17.53
N VAL A 136 -18.97 -19.14 -18.49
CA VAL A 136 -18.89 -18.12 -19.53
C VAL A 136 -20.18 -18.10 -20.36
N THR A 137 -20.78 -16.92 -20.48
CA THR A 137 -22.00 -16.70 -21.26
C THR A 137 -21.70 -16.64 -22.76
N ASP A 138 -22.72 -16.80 -23.60
CA ASP A 138 -22.56 -16.66 -25.06
C ASP A 138 -22.04 -15.26 -25.43
N ALA A 139 -22.55 -14.21 -24.77
CA ALA A 139 -22.06 -12.83 -24.98
C ALA A 139 -20.59 -12.67 -24.60
N ALA A 140 -20.13 -13.31 -23.52
CA ALA A 140 -18.71 -13.30 -23.14
C ALA A 140 -17.83 -14.14 -24.09
N GLN A 141 -18.36 -15.19 -24.72
CA GLN A 141 -17.65 -15.96 -25.74
C GLN A 141 -17.41 -15.17 -27.04
N GLU A 142 -18.25 -14.16 -27.33
CA GLU A 142 -18.10 -13.30 -28.50
C GLU A 142 -17.06 -12.18 -28.31
N LEU A 143 -16.59 -11.95 -27.08
CA LEU A 143 -15.60 -10.91 -26.79
C LEU A 143 -14.26 -11.23 -27.46
N LYS A 144 -13.73 -10.26 -28.21
CA LYS A 144 -12.37 -10.33 -28.73
C LYS A 144 -11.39 -9.82 -27.67
N VAL A 145 -10.59 -10.73 -27.12
CA VAL A 145 -9.70 -10.42 -25.99
C VAL A 145 -8.22 -10.64 -26.30
N ALA A 146 -7.35 -9.83 -25.67
CA ALA A 146 -5.89 -9.98 -25.77
C ALA A 146 -5.20 -10.02 -24.40
N ALA A 147 -4.21 -10.89 -24.25
CA ALA A 147 -3.21 -10.83 -23.19
C ALA A 147 -2.00 -10.02 -23.67
N CYS A 148 -1.79 -8.83 -23.12
CA CYS A 148 -0.65 -7.97 -23.38
C CYS A 148 0.45 -8.18 -22.34
N LEU A 149 1.40 -9.07 -22.66
CA LEU A 149 2.40 -9.59 -21.73
C LEU A 149 3.77 -8.92 -21.93
N HIS A 150 4.31 -8.32 -20.87
CA HIS A 150 5.70 -7.86 -20.85
C HIS A 150 6.61 -8.84 -20.10
N ILE A 151 7.50 -9.53 -20.82
CA ILE A 151 8.40 -10.55 -20.26
C ILE A 151 9.82 -10.01 -20.21
N PHE A 152 10.23 -9.67 -18.99
CA PHE A 152 11.61 -9.37 -18.63
C PHE A 152 12.34 -10.62 -18.11
N TYR A 153 11.65 -11.47 -17.33
CA TYR A 153 12.17 -12.74 -16.83
C TYR A 153 11.66 -13.92 -17.66
N GLU A 154 12.57 -14.69 -18.27
CA GLU A 154 12.23 -15.74 -19.24
C GLU A 154 11.31 -16.85 -18.70
N ASP A 155 11.37 -17.15 -17.40
CA ASP A 155 10.56 -18.21 -16.79
C ASP A 155 9.06 -17.88 -16.84
N TYR A 156 8.70 -16.61 -16.99
CA TYR A 156 7.33 -16.17 -17.15
C TYR A 156 6.68 -16.57 -18.48
N ILE A 157 7.46 -16.96 -19.51
CA ILE A 157 6.91 -17.52 -20.75
C ILE A 157 6.05 -18.74 -20.43
N HIS A 158 6.62 -19.69 -19.69
CA HIS A 158 5.91 -20.92 -19.32
C HIS A 158 4.86 -20.67 -18.24
N ARG A 159 5.11 -19.78 -17.27
CA ARG A 159 4.11 -19.46 -16.23
C ARG A 159 2.84 -18.86 -16.81
N PHE A 160 2.95 -17.89 -17.71
CA PHE A 160 1.79 -17.29 -18.35
C PHE A 160 1.08 -18.26 -19.29
N ALA A 161 1.82 -19.07 -20.07
CA ALA A 161 1.19 -20.12 -20.87
C ALA A 161 0.42 -21.11 -19.99
N GLN A 162 0.98 -21.56 -18.87
CA GLN A 162 0.30 -22.45 -17.93
C GLN A 162 -0.94 -21.80 -17.28
N ALA A 163 -0.91 -20.48 -17.06
CA ALA A 163 -2.07 -19.76 -16.54
C ALA A 163 -3.24 -19.79 -17.53
N LEU A 164 -2.99 -19.90 -18.84
CA LEU A 164 -4.03 -19.93 -19.87
C LEU A 164 -4.67 -21.31 -20.08
N ASN A 165 -4.17 -22.38 -19.45
CA ASN A 165 -4.62 -23.75 -19.68
C ASN A 165 -6.15 -23.95 -19.48
N GLU A 166 -6.73 -23.24 -18.51
CA GLU A 166 -8.16 -23.29 -18.16
C GLU A 166 -8.88 -21.97 -18.50
N PHE A 167 -8.27 -21.10 -19.32
CA PHE A 167 -8.89 -19.84 -19.70
C PHE A 167 -10.17 -20.09 -20.51
N PRO A 168 -11.28 -19.37 -20.27
CA PRO A 168 -12.60 -19.81 -20.73
C PRO A 168 -12.91 -19.56 -22.21
N ILE A 169 -12.15 -18.68 -22.89
CA ILE A 169 -12.37 -18.30 -24.29
C ILE A 169 -11.04 -18.21 -25.05
N GLU A 170 -11.08 -18.18 -26.39
CA GLU A 170 -9.88 -17.93 -27.19
C GLU A 170 -9.30 -16.55 -26.89
N ILE A 171 -7.98 -16.43 -26.80
CA ILE A 171 -7.28 -15.19 -26.47
C ILE A 171 -6.06 -14.96 -27.37
N ASP A 172 -5.90 -13.73 -27.85
CA ASP A 172 -4.69 -13.33 -28.56
C ASP A 172 -3.59 -12.96 -27.57
N VAL A 173 -2.33 -13.25 -27.89
CA VAL A 173 -1.20 -12.92 -27.03
C VAL A 173 -0.28 -11.92 -27.73
N LEU A 174 -0.19 -10.73 -27.16
CA LEU A 174 0.69 -9.64 -27.60
C LEU A 174 1.86 -9.55 -26.62
N LEU A 175 3.05 -9.96 -27.05
CA LEU A 175 4.22 -10.07 -26.18
C LEU A 175 5.25 -8.98 -26.48
N THR A 176 5.78 -8.38 -25.42
CA THR A 176 7.05 -7.67 -25.47
C THR A 176 8.12 -8.45 -24.69
N LEU A 177 9.29 -8.62 -25.29
CA LEU A 177 10.43 -9.30 -24.68
C LEU A 177 11.59 -8.33 -24.48
N ALA A 178 12.24 -8.36 -23.31
CA ALA A 178 13.44 -7.55 -23.06
C ALA A 178 14.67 -8.02 -23.87
N LYS A 179 14.66 -9.26 -24.36
CA LYS A 179 15.77 -9.86 -25.12
C LYS A 179 15.28 -10.72 -26.27
N ASP A 180 15.93 -10.59 -27.41
CA ASP A 180 15.59 -11.34 -28.63
C ASP A 180 15.87 -12.85 -28.53
N GLU A 181 16.81 -13.25 -27.67
CA GLU A 181 17.19 -14.67 -27.48
C GLU A 181 16.01 -15.56 -27.03
N HIS A 182 15.01 -14.99 -26.35
CA HIS A 182 13.82 -15.72 -25.89
C HIS A 182 12.68 -15.76 -26.92
N ARG A 183 12.80 -15.06 -28.06
CA ARG A 183 11.72 -14.94 -29.07
C ARG A 183 11.27 -16.30 -29.59
N ALA A 184 12.22 -17.16 -29.98
CA ALA A 184 11.90 -18.47 -30.54
C ALA A 184 11.16 -19.36 -29.53
N THR A 185 11.58 -19.34 -28.27
CA THR A 185 10.93 -20.08 -27.18
C THR A 185 9.53 -19.56 -26.92
N ALA A 186 9.36 -18.24 -26.78
CA ALA A 186 8.05 -17.62 -26.56
C ALA A 186 7.08 -17.97 -27.69
N ARG A 187 7.51 -17.79 -28.95
CA ARG A 187 6.70 -18.13 -30.13
C ARG A 187 6.24 -19.58 -30.09
N LYS A 188 7.17 -20.51 -29.92
CA LYS A 188 6.88 -21.94 -29.87
C LYS A 188 5.88 -22.31 -28.77
N VAL A 189 6.00 -21.68 -27.59
CA VAL A 189 5.13 -21.98 -26.45
C VAL A 189 3.70 -21.48 -26.69
N PHE A 190 3.55 -20.22 -27.11
CA PHE A 190 2.23 -19.61 -27.26
C PHE A 190 1.50 -20.04 -28.54
N GLU A 191 2.19 -20.22 -29.67
CA GLU A 191 1.55 -20.71 -30.91
C GLU A 191 1.08 -22.15 -30.81
N ALA A 192 1.68 -22.94 -29.91
CA ALA A 192 1.26 -24.31 -29.64
C ALA A 192 0.15 -24.41 -28.57
N HIS A 193 -0.24 -23.30 -27.94
CA HIS A 193 -1.19 -23.30 -26.83
C HIS A 193 -2.63 -23.35 -27.37
N PRO A 194 -3.49 -24.28 -26.91
CA PRO A 194 -4.81 -24.50 -27.51
C PRO A 194 -5.79 -23.31 -27.37
N MET A 195 -5.63 -22.50 -26.32
CA MET A 195 -6.46 -21.30 -26.11
C MET A 195 -5.97 -20.06 -26.85
N VAL A 196 -4.82 -20.13 -27.53
CA VAL A 196 -4.20 -18.95 -28.14
C VAL A 196 -4.51 -18.88 -29.63
N GLY A 197 -5.27 -17.87 -30.04
CA GLY A 197 -5.66 -17.66 -31.44
C GLY A 197 -4.53 -17.06 -32.29
N HIS A 198 -3.96 -15.95 -31.82
CA HIS A 198 -2.86 -15.26 -32.49
C HIS A 198 -1.72 -14.86 -31.53
N VAL A 199 -0.49 -14.84 -32.04
CA VAL A 199 0.72 -14.49 -31.28
C VAL A 199 1.54 -13.43 -32.01
N GLU A 200 1.68 -12.25 -31.39
CA GLU A 200 2.60 -11.20 -31.82
C GLU A 200 3.72 -11.00 -30.81
N ILE A 201 4.97 -10.84 -31.29
CA ILE A 201 6.14 -10.68 -30.43
C ILE A 201 7.00 -9.54 -30.92
N ARG A 202 7.27 -8.59 -30.01
CA ARG A 202 8.18 -7.47 -30.22
C ARG A 202 9.28 -7.48 -29.17
N VAL A 203 10.48 -7.07 -29.57
CA VAL A 203 11.63 -6.98 -28.66
C VAL A 203 11.90 -5.51 -28.40
N VAL A 204 11.98 -5.16 -27.12
CA VAL A 204 11.89 -3.78 -26.65
C VAL A 204 13.10 -3.41 -25.80
N PRO A 205 13.51 -2.14 -25.76
CA PRO A 205 14.52 -1.67 -24.82
C PRO A 205 14.06 -1.81 -23.37
N ASN A 206 15.00 -1.94 -22.43
CA ASN A 206 14.73 -1.91 -21.00
C ASN A 206 14.47 -0.46 -20.53
N ARG A 207 13.31 0.08 -20.86
CA ARG A 207 12.93 1.47 -20.56
C ARG A 207 11.44 1.57 -20.25
N GLY A 208 11.09 2.38 -19.25
CA GLY A 208 9.69 2.62 -18.87
C GLY A 208 8.95 1.46 -18.19
N ARG A 209 9.71 0.50 -17.63
CA ARG A 209 9.22 -0.69 -16.88
C ARG A 209 8.12 -1.44 -17.63
N ASN A 210 6.98 -1.72 -16.98
CA ASN A 210 5.89 -2.49 -17.58
C ASN A 210 5.02 -1.66 -18.53
N PHE A 211 4.92 -0.34 -18.35
CA PHE A 211 3.99 0.50 -19.12
C PHE A 211 4.50 0.87 -20.51
N ALA A 212 5.74 1.37 -20.63
CA ALA A 212 6.24 1.83 -21.93
C ALA A 212 6.24 0.74 -23.01
N PRO A 213 6.62 -0.52 -22.74
CA PRO A 213 6.59 -1.59 -23.73
C PRO A 213 5.24 -1.72 -24.44
N TRP A 214 4.12 -1.75 -23.72
CA TRP A 214 2.82 -1.91 -24.37
C TRP A 214 2.24 -0.59 -24.88
N LEU A 215 2.55 0.54 -24.24
CA LEU A 215 2.11 1.85 -24.69
C LEU A 215 2.74 2.26 -26.02
N VAL A 216 4.02 1.97 -26.21
CA VAL A 216 4.75 2.29 -27.44
C VAL A 216 4.41 1.29 -28.54
N GLU A 217 4.36 0.00 -28.20
CA GLU A 217 4.24 -1.04 -29.21
C GLU A 217 2.79 -1.37 -29.56
N TYR A 218 1.93 -1.57 -28.56
CA TYR A 218 0.62 -2.20 -28.76
C TYR A 218 -0.57 -1.26 -28.58
N ALA A 219 -0.40 -0.03 -28.09
CA ALA A 219 -1.52 0.88 -27.81
C ALA A 219 -2.52 1.05 -28.97
N GLU A 220 -2.05 1.24 -30.20
CA GLU A 220 -2.90 1.34 -31.40
C GLU A 220 -3.64 0.02 -31.69
N GLN A 221 -2.93 -1.11 -31.62
CA GLN A 221 -3.50 -2.43 -31.90
C GLN A 221 -4.50 -2.86 -30.83
N LEU A 222 -4.27 -2.50 -29.57
CA LEU A 222 -5.16 -2.81 -28.45
C LEU A 222 -6.56 -2.22 -28.64
N GLN A 223 -6.70 -1.12 -29.38
CA GLN A 223 -8.00 -0.52 -29.69
C GLN A 223 -8.90 -1.41 -30.58
N GLN A 224 -8.35 -2.47 -31.17
CA GLN A 224 -9.08 -3.43 -32.01
C GLN A 224 -9.71 -4.59 -31.21
N TYR A 225 -9.54 -4.60 -29.89
CA TYR A 225 -10.07 -5.61 -28.97
C TYR A 225 -11.17 -4.99 -28.11
N ASP A 226 -12.10 -5.84 -27.67
CA ASP A 226 -13.11 -5.43 -26.69
C ASP A 226 -12.47 -5.25 -25.31
N LEU A 227 -11.54 -6.14 -24.98
CA LEU A 227 -10.79 -6.14 -23.72
C LEU A 227 -9.33 -6.55 -23.93
N PHE A 228 -8.46 -6.05 -23.07
CA PHE A 228 -7.11 -6.59 -22.93
C PHE A 228 -6.70 -6.74 -21.48
N CYS A 229 -5.87 -7.75 -21.21
CA CYS A 229 -5.23 -7.98 -19.92
C CYS A 229 -3.77 -7.60 -20.00
N HIS A 230 -3.33 -6.60 -19.24
CA HIS A 230 -1.92 -6.29 -19.10
C HIS A 230 -1.32 -7.06 -17.92
N LEU A 231 -0.27 -7.85 -18.19
CA LEU A 231 0.58 -8.44 -17.16
C LEU A 231 2.05 -8.25 -17.50
N HIS A 232 2.90 -8.36 -16.49
CA HIS A 232 4.33 -8.37 -16.69
C HIS A 232 5.05 -9.34 -15.75
N SER A 233 6.23 -9.78 -16.13
CA SER A 233 7.05 -10.61 -15.24
C SER A 233 7.49 -9.79 -14.03
N LYS A 234 7.32 -10.33 -12.82
CA LYS A 234 7.62 -9.64 -11.55
C LYS A 234 8.37 -10.57 -10.59
N LYS A 235 9.58 -10.19 -10.16
CA LYS A 235 10.33 -10.91 -9.13
C LYS A 235 10.72 -9.96 -8.01
N SER A 236 10.38 -10.28 -6.77
CA SER A 236 10.88 -9.55 -5.60
C SER A 236 12.17 -10.20 -5.12
N LEU A 237 13.29 -9.50 -5.27
CA LEU A 237 14.62 -9.97 -4.86
C LEU A 237 15.10 -9.38 -3.52
N TYR A 238 14.27 -8.57 -2.86
CA TYR A 238 14.67 -7.73 -1.71
C TYR A 238 15.02 -8.54 -0.45
N SER A 239 14.48 -9.75 -0.28
CA SER A 239 14.68 -10.59 0.91
C SER A 239 15.78 -11.65 0.78
N GLY A 240 16.62 -11.61 -0.27
CA GLY A 240 17.64 -12.63 -0.51
C GLY A 240 17.11 -14.01 -0.95
N ARG A 241 15.78 -14.15 -1.10
CA ARG A 241 15.05 -15.25 -1.75
C ARG A 241 13.98 -14.63 -2.65
N GLU A 242 13.71 -15.26 -3.79
CA GLU A 242 12.64 -14.84 -4.70
C GLU A 242 11.28 -14.99 -4.00
N GLN A 243 10.57 -13.88 -3.76
CA GLN A 243 9.18 -13.92 -3.33
C GLN A 243 8.27 -13.75 -4.55
N THR A 244 7.53 -14.80 -4.89
CA THR A 244 6.61 -14.82 -6.04
C THR A 244 5.15 -14.63 -5.65
N GLN A 245 4.79 -14.69 -4.36
CA GLN A 245 3.41 -14.71 -3.88
C GLN A 245 2.53 -13.58 -4.46
N TRP A 246 3.03 -12.34 -4.55
CA TRP A 246 2.28 -11.24 -5.15
C TRP A 246 2.09 -11.41 -6.66
N ALA A 247 3.10 -11.90 -7.37
CA ALA A 247 2.97 -12.20 -8.80
C ALA A 247 2.03 -13.39 -9.06
N ASP A 248 2.09 -14.42 -8.21
CA ASP A 248 1.20 -15.58 -8.27
C ASP A 248 -0.24 -15.18 -7.95
N TYR A 249 -0.46 -14.32 -6.95
CA TYR A 249 -1.76 -13.72 -6.63
C TYR A 249 -2.38 -12.96 -7.81
N LEU A 250 -1.61 -12.08 -8.47
CA LEU A 250 -2.10 -11.33 -9.62
C LEU A 250 -2.39 -12.25 -10.81
N THR A 251 -1.48 -13.19 -11.10
CA THR A 251 -1.66 -14.16 -12.20
C THR A 251 -2.88 -15.05 -11.96
N GLU A 252 -3.11 -15.46 -10.70
CA GLU A 252 -4.26 -16.27 -10.30
C GLU A 252 -5.57 -15.60 -10.69
N TYR A 253 -5.77 -14.36 -10.25
CA TYR A 253 -7.06 -13.67 -10.36
C TYR A 253 -7.23 -12.85 -11.64
N LEU A 254 -6.18 -12.73 -12.46
CA LEU A 254 -6.27 -12.09 -13.78
C LEU A 254 -6.34 -13.11 -14.93
N LEU A 255 -5.68 -14.27 -14.84
CA LEU A 255 -5.61 -15.22 -15.97
C LEU A 255 -5.91 -16.67 -15.61
N ARG A 256 -5.58 -17.15 -14.40
CA ARG A 256 -5.53 -18.59 -14.15
C ARG A 256 -6.80 -19.20 -13.58
N ASP A 257 -7.47 -18.52 -12.67
CA ASP A 257 -8.65 -19.07 -12.02
C ASP A 257 -9.85 -19.02 -12.97
N PRO A 258 -10.40 -20.16 -13.42
CA PRO A 258 -11.50 -20.18 -14.39
C PRO A 258 -12.80 -19.60 -13.84
N ALA A 259 -13.07 -19.71 -12.54
CA ALA A 259 -14.28 -19.12 -11.95
C ALA A 259 -14.17 -17.60 -11.94
N VAL A 260 -12.99 -17.07 -11.64
CA VAL A 260 -12.75 -15.61 -11.62
C VAL A 260 -12.66 -15.03 -13.03
N THR A 261 -11.95 -15.68 -13.94
CA THR A 261 -11.84 -15.20 -15.33
C THR A 261 -13.17 -15.28 -16.07
N SER A 262 -13.96 -16.35 -15.90
CA SER A 262 -15.33 -16.42 -16.44
C SER A 262 -16.22 -15.33 -15.86
N GLY A 263 -16.17 -15.13 -14.53
CA GLY A 263 -16.94 -14.09 -13.85
C GLY A 263 -16.59 -12.67 -14.34
N ALA A 264 -15.30 -12.35 -14.47
CA ALA A 264 -14.85 -11.05 -14.96
C ALA A 264 -15.27 -10.78 -16.41
N LEU A 265 -15.13 -11.77 -17.30
CA LEU A 265 -15.56 -11.66 -18.69
C LEU A 265 -17.08 -11.50 -18.82
N ASN A 266 -17.85 -12.24 -18.02
CA ASN A 266 -19.29 -12.09 -17.94
C ASN A 266 -19.68 -10.69 -17.48
N LEU A 267 -19.05 -10.15 -16.44
CA LEU A 267 -19.31 -8.78 -15.98
C LEU A 267 -19.01 -7.74 -17.06
N PHE A 268 -17.92 -7.90 -17.82
CA PHE A 268 -17.67 -7.03 -18.97
C PHE A 268 -18.72 -7.22 -20.08
N ALA A 269 -19.14 -8.44 -20.40
CA ALA A 269 -20.18 -8.66 -21.42
C ALA A 269 -21.55 -8.09 -21.01
N GLU A 270 -21.87 -8.16 -19.72
CA GLU A 270 -23.16 -7.70 -19.16
C GLU A 270 -23.20 -6.18 -18.93
N HIS A 271 -22.05 -5.54 -18.70
CA HIS A 271 -21.97 -4.13 -18.31
C HIS A 271 -21.00 -3.33 -19.19
N ASP A 272 -21.57 -2.49 -20.07
CA ASP A 272 -20.81 -1.57 -20.91
C ASP A 272 -20.09 -0.47 -20.11
N ASP A 273 -20.57 -0.16 -18.91
CA ASP A 273 -20.00 0.87 -18.05
C ASP A 273 -18.84 0.37 -17.17
N LEU A 274 -18.56 -0.94 -17.11
CA LEU A 274 -17.36 -1.47 -16.46
C LEU A 274 -16.15 -1.35 -17.40
N GLY A 275 -15.13 -0.60 -16.98
CA GLY A 275 -13.97 -0.28 -17.83
C GLY A 275 -12.66 -0.92 -17.42
N ILE A 276 -12.49 -1.25 -16.14
CA ILE A 276 -11.25 -1.82 -15.61
C ILE A 276 -11.54 -2.83 -14.50
N TYR A 277 -10.78 -3.94 -14.51
CA TYR A 277 -10.84 -5.01 -13.53
C TYR A 277 -9.46 -5.39 -13.01
N TYR A 278 -9.37 -5.58 -11.70
CA TYR A 278 -8.20 -6.17 -11.03
C TYR A 278 -8.61 -6.67 -9.63
N PRO A 279 -7.93 -7.69 -9.07
CA PRO A 279 -8.22 -8.14 -7.71
C PRO A 279 -7.89 -7.04 -6.68
N THR A 280 -8.52 -7.06 -5.51
CA THR A 280 -8.15 -6.17 -4.40
C THR A 280 -6.65 -6.28 -4.10
N THR A 281 -6.06 -5.23 -3.51
CA THR A 281 -4.61 -5.17 -3.26
C THR A 281 -4.12 -6.41 -2.50
N PHE A 282 -2.93 -6.90 -2.88
CA PHE A 282 -2.31 -8.05 -2.23
C PHE A 282 -2.27 -7.86 -0.71
N TRP A 283 -2.92 -8.78 0.00
CA TRP A 283 -3.28 -8.65 1.41
C TRP A 283 -2.09 -8.46 2.37
N MET A 284 -0.87 -8.85 2.00
CA MET A 284 0.35 -8.62 2.80
C MET A 284 1.06 -7.30 2.50
N MET A 285 0.49 -6.44 1.66
CA MET A 285 0.98 -5.07 1.50
C MET A 285 0.72 -4.20 2.73
N PRO A 286 1.54 -3.17 2.97
CA PRO A 286 1.30 -2.22 4.04
C PRO A 286 -0.10 -1.60 3.96
N SER A 287 -0.71 -1.28 5.10
CA SER A 287 -2.08 -0.75 5.19
C SER A 287 -2.32 0.52 4.36
N TRP A 288 -1.27 1.30 4.14
CA TRP A 288 -1.28 2.56 3.41
C TRP A 288 -0.95 2.42 1.91
N VAL A 289 -0.79 1.20 1.38
CA VAL A 289 -0.37 0.96 -0.01
C VAL A 289 -1.31 1.62 -1.02
N ASN A 290 -2.61 1.67 -0.75
CA ASN A 290 -3.63 2.30 -1.59
C ASN A 290 -3.65 3.83 -1.42
N HIS A 291 -2.49 4.47 -1.56
CA HIS A 291 -2.30 5.91 -1.40
C HIS A 291 -1.42 6.47 -2.53
N THR A 292 -1.52 7.77 -2.82
CA THR A 292 -0.65 8.45 -3.81
C THR A 292 0.82 8.56 -3.38
N THR A 293 1.10 8.29 -2.11
CA THR A 293 2.41 8.32 -1.46
C THR A 293 3.22 9.59 -1.82
N MET A 294 4.53 9.49 -1.98
CA MET A 294 5.39 10.58 -2.45
C MET A 294 5.12 11.02 -3.91
N ASN A 295 4.20 10.39 -4.65
CA ASN A 295 3.98 10.66 -6.07
C ASN A 295 3.00 11.82 -6.34
N ASN A 296 2.57 12.56 -5.33
CA ASN A 296 1.61 13.67 -5.49
C ASN A 296 1.97 14.67 -6.60
N GLY A 297 3.27 14.96 -6.80
CA GLY A 297 3.73 15.83 -7.89
C GLY A 297 3.49 15.20 -9.25
N PHE A 298 3.96 13.96 -9.44
CA PHE A 298 3.78 13.22 -10.69
C PHE A 298 2.31 12.88 -10.98
N THR A 299 1.47 12.60 -9.98
CA THR A 299 0.04 12.37 -10.20
C THR A 299 -0.67 13.65 -10.65
N ALA A 300 -0.25 14.82 -10.15
CA ALA A 300 -0.75 16.10 -10.63
C ALA A 300 -0.34 16.37 -12.09
N GLU A 301 0.92 16.10 -12.46
CA GLU A 301 1.41 16.21 -13.84
C GLU A 301 0.62 15.29 -14.80
N TRP A 302 0.37 14.05 -14.39
CA TRP A 302 -0.47 13.14 -15.17
C TRP A 302 -1.92 13.58 -15.24
N ALA A 303 -2.48 14.10 -14.15
CA ALA A 303 -3.85 14.59 -14.12
C ALA A 303 -4.04 15.74 -15.11
N GLU A 304 -3.09 16.67 -15.16
CA GLU A 304 -3.04 17.75 -16.15
C GLU A 304 -2.92 17.19 -17.57
N LYS A 305 -1.94 16.31 -17.81
CA LYS A 305 -1.70 15.70 -19.12
C LYS A 305 -2.93 14.93 -19.67
N MET A 306 -3.68 14.29 -18.79
CA MET A 306 -4.85 13.48 -19.14
C MET A 306 -6.18 14.24 -19.07
N GLY A 307 -6.17 15.50 -18.62
CA GLY A 307 -7.38 16.30 -18.43
C GLY A 307 -8.35 15.65 -17.42
N ILE A 308 -7.83 15.16 -16.29
CA ILE A 308 -8.62 14.56 -15.20
C ILE A 308 -8.45 15.37 -13.91
N ALA A 309 -9.31 15.13 -12.92
CA ALA A 309 -9.23 15.81 -11.63
C ALA A 309 -7.91 15.44 -10.90
N PRO A 310 -7.26 16.41 -10.21
CA PRO A 310 -6.09 16.13 -9.39
C PRO A 310 -6.40 15.03 -8.37
N THR A 311 -5.54 14.01 -8.31
CA THR A 311 -5.70 12.86 -7.42
C THR A 311 -4.63 12.89 -6.32
N LYS A 312 -5.06 12.83 -5.06
CA LYS A 312 -4.22 12.81 -3.86
C LYS A 312 -4.89 11.98 -2.77
N GLY A 313 -4.10 11.34 -1.93
CA GLY A 313 -4.61 10.62 -0.77
C GLY A 313 -4.84 9.14 -1.07
N PHE A 314 -5.76 8.54 -0.33
CA PHE A 314 -6.16 7.15 -0.55
C PHE A 314 -6.96 6.98 -1.85
N LEU A 315 -6.63 5.94 -2.62
CA LEU A 315 -7.28 5.62 -3.89
C LEU A 315 -7.19 4.12 -4.23
N SER A 316 -8.22 3.62 -4.91
CA SER A 316 -8.17 2.36 -5.64
C SER A 316 -7.26 2.50 -6.85
N TYR A 317 -6.39 1.52 -7.06
CA TYR A 317 -5.61 1.38 -8.29
C TYR A 317 -5.10 -0.07 -8.42
N PRO A 318 -4.73 -0.53 -9.64
CA PRO A 318 -4.22 -1.88 -9.87
C PRO A 318 -2.80 -2.02 -9.32
N ALA A 319 -2.67 -2.18 -8.00
CA ALA A 319 -1.39 -2.31 -7.32
C ALA A 319 -0.60 -3.51 -7.83
N GLY A 320 0.51 -3.22 -8.51
CA GLY A 320 1.33 -4.16 -9.27
C GLY A 320 1.31 -3.92 -10.78
N GLY A 321 0.52 -2.97 -11.29
CA GLY A 321 0.48 -2.58 -12.70
C GLY A 321 -0.10 -3.64 -13.62
N MET A 322 -0.98 -4.51 -13.11
CA MET A 322 -1.61 -5.58 -13.88
C MET A 322 -3.12 -5.53 -13.73
N PHE A 323 -3.85 -5.57 -14.85
CA PHE A 323 -5.30 -5.36 -14.88
C PHE A 323 -5.88 -5.81 -16.23
N TRP A 324 -7.19 -6.03 -16.25
CA TRP A 324 -8.01 -6.06 -17.46
C TRP A 324 -8.61 -4.68 -17.72
N ALA A 325 -8.68 -4.24 -18.97
CA ALA A 325 -9.34 -2.99 -19.32
C ALA A 325 -10.02 -3.06 -20.70
N ARG A 326 -11.07 -2.26 -20.84
CA ARG A 326 -11.54 -1.81 -22.15
C ARG A 326 -10.56 -0.76 -22.67
N PRO A 327 -10.11 -0.82 -23.95
CA PRO A 327 -9.28 0.23 -24.52
C PRO A 327 -9.90 1.63 -24.40
N GLN A 328 -11.23 1.73 -24.58
CA GLN A 328 -11.96 2.99 -24.47
C GLN A 328 -11.94 3.61 -23.06
N ALA A 329 -11.83 2.78 -22.01
CA ALA A 329 -11.69 3.28 -20.65
C ALA A 329 -10.34 4.00 -20.43
N LEU A 330 -9.33 3.68 -21.23
CA LEU A 330 -8.01 4.27 -21.17
C LEU A 330 -7.77 5.29 -22.29
N LYS A 331 -8.84 5.89 -22.83
CA LYS A 331 -8.74 6.95 -23.83
C LYS A 331 -7.97 8.16 -23.29
N GLY A 332 -7.03 8.65 -24.07
CA GLY A 332 -5.95 9.58 -23.71
C GLY A 332 -4.61 8.86 -23.51
N LEU A 333 -4.64 7.59 -23.14
CA LEU A 333 -3.45 6.76 -22.97
C LEU A 333 -3.22 5.85 -24.18
N VAL A 334 -4.24 5.13 -24.66
CA VAL A 334 -4.09 4.14 -25.76
C VAL A 334 -4.15 4.73 -27.17
N ASP A 335 -4.71 5.92 -27.33
CA ASP A 335 -4.81 6.68 -28.58
C ASP A 335 -3.75 7.80 -28.69
N SER A 336 -2.89 7.93 -27.67
CA SER A 336 -1.74 8.82 -27.70
C SER A 336 -0.55 8.18 -28.42
N LEU A 337 0.22 9.00 -29.14
CA LEU A 337 1.47 8.57 -29.74
C LEU A 337 2.59 8.60 -28.69
N TRP A 338 3.06 7.42 -28.29
CA TRP A 338 4.15 7.26 -27.33
C TRP A 338 5.45 6.90 -28.01
N ARG A 339 6.55 7.40 -27.45
CA ARG A 339 7.90 6.98 -27.77
C ARG A 339 8.62 6.56 -26.50
N TYR A 340 9.64 5.71 -26.63
CA TYR A 340 10.43 5.29 -25.47
C TYR A 340 11.08 6.48 -24.75
N GLU A 341 11.44 7.54 -25.48
CA GLU A 341 12.02 8.77 -24.95
C GLU A 341 11.10 9.54 -24.00
N ASP A 342 9.78 9.32 -24.07
CA ASP A 342 8.79 9.92 -23.16
C ASP A 342 8.83 9.30 -21.76
N PHE A 343 9.53 8.18 -21.60
CA PHE A 343 9.67 7.45 -20.35
C PHE A 343 11.11 7.52 -19.84
N PRO A 344 11.32 7.48 -18.51
CA PRO A 344 12.66 7.61 -17.95
C PRO A 344 13.48 6.33 -18.12
N GLU A 345 14.80 6.49 -18.16
CA GLU A 345 15.76 5.39 -18.21
C GLU A 345 15.96 4.75 -16.84
N GLU A 346 16.36 3.48 -16.83
CA GLU A 346 16.76 2.77 -15.61
C GLU A 346 18.17 3.21 -15.15
N PRO A 347 18.48 3.17 -13.83
CA PRO A 347 17.67 2.65 -12.73
C PRO A 347 16.66 3.66 -12.18
N LEU A 348 15.43 3.21 -11.98
CA LEU A 348 14.38 3.97 -11.31
C LEU A 348 14.24 3.60 -9.83
N PRO A 349 13.80 4.53 -8.97
CA PRO A 349 13.56 4.23 -7.55
C PRO A 349 12.42 3.23 -7.37
N ASN A 350 12.32 2.60 -6.19
CA ASN A 350 11.26 1.61 -5.89
C ASN A 350 9.85 2.22 -5.89
N ASP A 351 9.71 3.51 -5.54
CA ASP A 351 8.52 4.33 -5.70
C ASP A 351 8.98 5.78 -5.97
N GLY A 352 8.07 6.70 -6.34
CA GLY A 352 8.42 8.10 -6.57
C GLY A 352 8.89 8.38 -8.00
N SER A 353 8.16 7.87 -9.00
CA SER A 353 8.44 8.17 -10.41
C SER A 353 7.14 8.33 -11.20
N MET A 354 7.22 8.94 -12.38
CA MET A 354 6.06 9.10 -13.26
C MET A 354 5.37 7.77 -13.60
N LEU A 355 6.08 6.64 -13.61
CA LEU A 355 5.48 5.33 -13.91
C LEU A 355 4.61 4.83 -12.75
N HIS A 356 5.03 5.06 -11.50
CA HIS A 356 4.21 4.72 -10.33
C HIS A 356 3.02 5.67 -10.17
N ALA A 357 3.16 6.91 -10.63
CA ALA A 357 2.03 7.83 -10.71
C ALA A 357 1.03 7.40 -11.79
N LEU A 358 1.52 6.95 -12.96
CA LEU A 358 0.69 6.41 -14.02
C LEU A 358 -0.11 5.19 -13.52
N GLU A 359 0.54 4.24 -12.85
CA GLU A 359 -0.12 3.09 -12.23
C GLU A 359 -1.32 3.49 -11.35
N ARG A 360 -1.13 4.54 -10.55
CA ARG A 360 -2.12 5.03 -9.58
C ARG A 360 -3.28 5.79 -10.22
N ILE A 361 -3.08 6.42 -11.37
CA ILE A 361 -4.13 7.22 -12.02
C ILE A 361 -4.93 6.44 -13.08
N ILE A 362 -4.55 5.21 -13.42
CA ILE A 362 -5.25 4.41 -14.45
C ILE A 362 -6.75 4.24 -14.13
N GLY A 363 -7.09 3.95 -12.87
CA GLY A 363 -8.48 3.85 -12.43
C GLY A 363 -9.23 5.18 -12.55
N LYS A 364 -8.59 6.27 -12.12
CA LYS A 364 -9.14 7.63 -12.21
C LYS A 364 -9.28 8.13 -13.64
N LEU A 365 -8.42 7.67 -14.54
CA LEU A 365 -8.58 7.90 -15.97
C LEU A 365 -9.86 7.22 -16.48
N ALA A 366 -10.08 5.94 -16.15
CA ALA A 366 -11.31 5.23 -16.53
C ALA A 366 -12.58 5.91 -16.01
N GLU A 367 -12.60 6.32 -14.74
CA GLU A 367 -13.69 7.09 -14.13
C GLU A 367 -13.95 8.39 -14.89
N ALA A 368 -12.90 9.14 -15.24
CA ALA A 368 -13.01 10.37 -16.02
C ALA A 368 -13.43 10.15 -17.49
N ARG A 369 -13.50 8.89 -17.96
CA ARG A 369 -14.07 8.50 -19.26
C ARG A 369 -15.47 7.88 -19.13
N GLY A 370 -16.07 7.93 -17.94
CA GLY A 370 -17.43 7.45 -17.70
C GLY A 370 -17.51 5.96 -17.39
N TYR A 371 -16.38 5.30 -17.14
CA TYR A 371 -16.34 3.89 -16.76
C TYR A 371 -16.18 3.72 -15.25
N ARG A 372 -16.71 2.61 -14.72
CA ARG A 372 -16.48 2.17 -13.35
C ARG A 372 -15.38 1.13 -13.30
N GLU A 373 -14.70 1.11 -12.17
CA GLU A 373 -13.80 0.04 -11.78
C GLU A 373 -14.57 -1.06 -11.06
N PHE A 374 -14.11 -2.29 -11.16
CA PHE A 374 -14.57 -3.40 -10.33
C PHE A 374 -13.44 -4.35 -9.96
N TYR A 375 -13.65 -5.12 -8.90
CA TYR A 375 -12.63 -5.88 -8.20
C TYR A 375 -13.12 -7.27 -7.85
N TYR A 376 -12.19 -8.20 -7.72
CA TYR A 376 -12.43 -9.48 -7.06
C TYR A 376 -11.81 -9.42 -5.67
N TYR A 377 -12.58 -9.79 -4.64
CA TYR A 377 -12.14 -9.82 -3.24
C TYR A 377 -11.97 -11.27 -2.78
N PRO A 378 -10.72 -11.80 -2.78
CA PRO A 378 -10.48 -13.22 -2.54
C PRO A 378 -10.95 -13.76 -1.20
N PRO A 379 -10.90 -13.04 -0.06
CA PRO A 379 -11.38 -13.59 1.21
C PRO A 379 -12.84 -14.05 1.19
N THR A 380 -13.70 -13.39 0.41
CA THR A 380 -15.12 -13.76 0.28
C THR A 380 -15.49 -14.38 -1.08
N GLY A 381 -14.58 -14.40 -2.05
CA GLY A 381 -14.84 -14.94 -3.39
C GLY A 381 -15.81 -14.09 -4.22
N GLN A 382 -15.95 -12.80 -3.91
CA GLN A 382 -16.97 -11.93 -4.50
C GLN A 382 -16.38 -10.89 -5.45
N PHE A 383 -17.15 -10.56 -6.50
CA PHE A 383 -16.92 -9.35 -7.28
C PHE A 383 -17.63 -8.15 -6.67
N THR A 384 -17.06 -6.97 -6.82
CA THR A 384 -17.57 -5.74 -6.22
C THR A 384 -17.06 -4.52 -6.96
N SER A 385 -17.81 -3.41 -6.91
CA SER A 385 -17.31 -2.09 -7.33
C SER A 385 -17.08 -1.15 -6.14
N ASP A 386 -17.04 -1.70 -4.92
CA ASP A 386 -16.86 -0.93 -3.70
C ASP A 386 -15.37 -0.63 -3.47
N GLN A 387 -15.00 0.64 -3.63
CA GLN A 387 -13.61 1.11 -3.49
C GLN A 387 -13.15 1.18 -2.03
N THR A 388 -14.05 1.03 -1.05
CA THR A 388 -13.70 1.16 0.39
C THR A 388 -12.81 0.04 0.90
N TYR A 389 -12.57 -1.02 0.10
CA TYR A 389 -11.59 -2.07 0.41
C TYR A 389 -10.18 -1.50 0.69
N ILE A 390 -9.86 -0.31 0.15
CA ILE A 390 -8.59 0.38 0.40
C ILE A 390 -8.36 0.72 1.87
N PHE A 391 -9.41 0.70 2.69
CA PHE A 391 -9.34 0.89 4.14
C PHE A 391 -9.53 -0.40 4.95
N SER A 392 -9.65 -1.56 4.30
CA SER A 392 -9.94 -2.85 4.95
C SER A 392 -8.94 -3.22 6.05
N SER A 393 -7.67 -2.85 5.92
CA SER A 393 -6.64 -3.09 6.95
C SER A 393 -6.86 -2.29 8.25
N TYR A 394 -7.65 -1.22 8.20
CA TYR A 394 -7.96 -0.38 9.36
C TYR A 394 -9.29 -0.79 10.03
N GLN A 395 -10.07 -1.69 9.42
CA GLN A 395 -11.32 -2.21 9.97
C GLN A 395 -11.06 -3.29 11.02
N GLY A 396 -11.70 -3.18 12.19
CA GLY A 396 -11.57 -4.16 13.27
C GLY A 396 -10.18 -4.23 13.91
N SER A 397 -9.26 -3.35 13.50
CA SER A 397 -7.90 -3.27 14.02
C SER A 397 -7.88 -2.43 15.30
N SER A 398 -8.19 -2.99 16.47
CA SER A 398 -8.03 -2.25 17.73
C SER A 398 -6.55 -2.18 18.15
N ILE A 399 -6.20 -1.18 18.97
CA ILE A 399 -4.86 -1.10 19.59
C ILE A 399 -4.58 -2.36 20.41
N ASP A 400 -5.58 -2.89 21.11
CA ASP A 400 -5.46 -4.10 21.91
C ASP A 400 -5.09 -5.32 21.06
N ALA A 401 -5.67 -5.45 19.86
CA ALA A 401 -5.33 -6.51 18.93
C ALA A 401 -3.88 -6.41 18.41
N GLN A 402 -3.34 -5.20 18.30
CA GLN A 402 -1.98 -4.93 17.82
C GLN A 402 -0.94 -4.90 18.94
N LEU A 403 -1.37 -4.82 20.20
CA LEU A 403 -0.51 -4.63 21.36
C LEU A 403 0.60 -5.69 21.51
N PRO A 404 0.35 -7.01 21.28
CA PRO A 404 1.42 -8.01 21.33
C PRO A 404 2.53 -7.74 20.31
N ALA A 405 2.18 -7.36 19.08
CA ALA A 405 3.13 -7.04 18.02
C ALA A 405 3.92 -5.75 18.34
N ILE A 406 3.24 -4.72 18.86
CA ILE A 406 3.88 -3.47 19.29
C ILE A 406 4.90 -3.75 20.41
N ARG A 407 4.51 -4.49 21.45
CA ARG A 407 5.36 -4.87 22.60
C ARG A 407 6.56 -5.74 22.22
N ALA A 408 6.57 -6.35 21.04
CA ALA A 408 7.73 -7.10 20.56
C ALA A 408 8.93 -6.20 20.22
N HIS A 409 8.79 -4.87 20.24
CA HIS A 409 9.85 -3.91 19.92
C HIS A 409 10.51 -3.34 21.17
N GLU A 410 11.83 -3.15 21.13
CA GLU A 410 12.59 -2.56 22.24
C GLU A 410 12.40 -1.04 22.32
N CYS A 411 12.49 -0.38 21.16
CA CYS A 411 12.33 1.06 21.02
C CYS A 411 11.10 1.36 20.16
N ILE A 412 10.24 2.25 20.66
CA ILE A 412 9.01 2.62 19.98
C ILE A 412 8.97 4.14 19.93
N SER A 413 8.72 4.66 18.74
CA SER A 413 8.63 6.10 18.53
C SER A 413 7.27 6.50 17.98
N PHE A 414 6.85 7.71 18.30
CA PHE A 414 5.55 8.24 17.92
C PHE A 414 5.70 9.60 17.25
N ASP A 415 4.86 9.89 16.25
CA ASP A 415 4.60 11.28 15.87
C ASP A 415 3.81 12.02 16.96
N VAL A 416 3.79 13.35 16.89
CA VAL A 416 3.06 14.22 17.79
C VAL A 416 1.63 14.48 17.28
N PHE A 417 1.48 15.17 16.14
CA PHE A 417 0.21 15.76 15.72
C PHE A 417 -0.64 14.72 15.01
N ASP A 418 -1.91 14.64 15.37
CA ASP A 418 -2.84 13.62 14.90
C ASP A 418 -2.39 12.17 15.19
N THR A 419 -1.39 12.01 16.06
CA THR A 419 -0.90 10.74 16.60
C THR A 419 -1.02 10.68 18.14
N LEU A 420 -0.20 11.42 18.89
CA LEU A 420 -0.33 11.51 20.37
C LEU A 420 -1.30 12.61 20.80
N VAL A 421 -1.31 13.71 20.05
CA VAL A 421 -2.18 14.85 20.29
C VAL A 421 -3.05 15.11 19.08
N ARG A 422 -4.20 15.74 19.28
CA ARG A 422 -5.04 16.29 18.23
C ARG A 422 -5.41 17.71 18.60
N ARG A 423 -5.82 18.51 17.61
CA ARG A 423 -6.43 19.82 17.87
C ARG A 423 -7.92 19.65 18.13
N GLU A 424 -8.54 20.51 18.93
CA GLU A 424 -10.00 20.53 19.13
C GLU A 424 -10.74 20.68 17.80
N TYR A 425 -10.14 21.40 16.85
CA TYR A 425 -10.62 21.56 15.47
C TYR A 425 -9.54 21.06 14.51
N THR A 426 -9.87 20.14 13.60
CA THR A 426 -8.95 19.61 12.57
C THR A 426 -8.66 20.67 11.50
N GLU A 427 -7.86 21.66 11.85
CA GLU A 427 -7.27 22.65 10.96
C GLU A 427 -5.98 23.18 11.62
N ALA A 428 -4.83 22.90 11.02
CA ALA A 428 -3.53 23.23 11.60
C ALA A 428 -3.27 24.74 11.64
N ASP A 429 -3.87 25.50 10.72
CA ASP A 429 -3.70 26.94 10.64
C ASP A 429 -4.68 27.74 11.53
N TYR A 430 -5.57 27.08 12.28
CA TYR A 430 -6.61 27.78 13.03
C TYR A 430 -6.05 28.68 14.14
N ALA A 431 -4.95 28.29 14.79
CA ALA A 431 -4.26 29.16 15.75
C ALA A 431 -3.69 30.43 15.09
N LYS A 432 -3.20 30.31 13.85
CA LYS A 432 -2.72 31.44 13.05
C LYS A 432 -3.87 32.35 12.66
N LEU A 433 -5.02 31.78 12.30
CA LEU A 433 -6.24 32.53 11.97
C LEU A 433 -6.72 33.35 13.18
N LYS A 434 -6.80 32.73 14.36
CA LYS A 434 -7.18 33.40 15.62
C LYS A 434 -6.26 34.58 15.95
N LEU A 435 -4.95 34.39 15.87
CA LEU A 435 -4.02 35.50 16.04
C LEU A 435 -4.23 36.59 14.96
N GLY A 436 -4.41 36.18 13.71
CA GLY A 436 -4.71 37.09 12.61
C GLY A 436 -5.95 37.97 12.85
N GLN A 437 -7.00 37.42 13.48
CA GLN A 437 -8.19 38.18 13.89
C GLN A 437 -7.84 39.27 14.90
N GLU A 438 -7.12 38.92 15.97
CA GLU A 438 -6.68 39.89 17.00
C GLU A 438 -5.81 41.00 16.38
N LEU A 439 -4.92 40.63 15.44
CA LEU A 439 -4.06 41.58 14.75
C LEU A 439 -4.82 42.48 13.77
N ALA A 440 -5.83 41.95 13.09
CA ALA A 440 -6.68 42.72 12.18
C ALA A 440 -7.53 43.74 12.95
N GLU A 441 -8.13 43.33 14.07
CA GLU A 441 -8.85 44.22 14.98
C GLU A 441 -7.95 45.34 15.54
N ALA A 442 -6.68 45.02 15.81
CA ALA A 442 -5.67 45.99 16.23
C ALA A 442 -5.09 46.85 15.07
N GLY A 443 -5.60 46.68 13.84
CA GLY A 443 -5.16 47.42 12.64
C GLY A 443 -3.72 47.13 12.22
N LYS A 444 -3.18 45.97 12.56
CA LYS A 444 -1.79 45.55 12.24
C LYS A 444 -1.68 44.80 10.93
N VAL A 445 -2.76 44.17 10.50
CA VAL A 445 -2.88 43.42 9.25
C VAL A 445 -4.24 43.70 8.64
N GLU A 446 -4.39 43.46 7.34
CA GLU A 446 -5.62 43.72 6.60
C GLU A 446 -6.79 42.80 7.03
N SER A 447 -6.49 41.52 7.25
CA SER A 447 -7.45 40.49 7.64
C SER A 447 -6.74 39.29 8.27
N ALA A 448 -7.50 38.40 8.90
CA ALA A 448 -6.97 37.17 9.48
C ALA A 448 -6.37 36.25 8.41
N GLU A 449 -7.03 36.10 7.27
CA GLU A 449 -6.59 35.29 6.13
C GLU A 449 -5.34 35.87 5.48
N ALA A 450 -5.23 37.20 5.40
CA ALA A 450 -4.02 37.87 4.93
C ALA A 450 -2.83 37.58 5.87
N PHE A 451 -3.06 37.57 7.18
CA PHE A 451 -2.03 37.17 8.14
C PHE A 451 -1.63 35.71 8.00
N VAL A 452 -2.57 34.76 7.88
CA VAL A 452 -2.24 33.34 7.66
C VAL A 452 -1.38 33.16 6.40
N LYS A 453 -1.77 33.81 5.29
CA LYS A 453 -0.98 33.81 4.04
C LYS A 453 0.42 34.37 4.24
N LEU A 454 0.55 35.52 4.90
CA LEU A 454 1.83 36.15 5.19
C LEU A 454 2.72 35.24 6.07
N ARG A 455 2.15 34.67 7.14
CA ARG A 455 2.81 33.75 8.07
C ARG A 455 3.35 32.53 7.31
N ASN A 456 2.53 31.88 6.50
CA ASN A 456 2.93 30.71 5.72
C ASN A 456 3.97 31.07 4.63
N ALA A 457 3.85 32.25 4.01
CA ALA A 457 4.83 32.76 3.04
C ALA A 457 6.19 33.05 3.68
N ALA A 458 6.23 33.57 4.91
CA ALA A 458 7.46 33.79 5.66
C ALA A 458 8.19 32.46 5.93
N GLU A 459 7.46 31.44 6.41
CA GLU A 459 8.00 30.09 6.60
C GLU A 459 8.59 29.51 5.30
N PHE A 460 7.80 29.55 4.22
CA PHE A 460 8.23 29.05 2.91
C PHE A 460 9.46 29.81 2.38
N THR A 461 9.49 31.13 2.54
CA THR A 461 10.61 31.97 2.12
C THR A 461 11.89 31.60 2.86
N LEU A 462 11.82 31.35 4.17
CA LEU A 462 12.96 30.91 4.96
C LEU A 462 13.44 29.52 4.53
N ARG A 463 12.52 28.56 4.32
CA ARG A 463 12.86 27.24 3.78
C ARG A 463 13.53 27.34 2.41
N LYS A 464 13.01 28.20 1.53
CA LYS A 464 13.60 28.47 0.20
C LYS A 464 14.99 29.11 0.29
N LYS A 465 15.18 30.09 1.19
CA LYS A 465 16.50 30.71 1.46
C LYS A 465 17.51 29.66 1.94
N ALA A 466 17.08 28.69 2.74
CA ALA A 466 17.89 27.55 3.19
C ALA A 466 18.03 26.42 2.14
N GLN A 467 17.52 26.61 0.91
CA GLN A 467 17.50 25.58 -0.14
C GLN A 467 16.82 24.27 0.31
N PHE A 468 15.81 24.37 1.18
CA PHE A 468 15.10 23.25 1.79
C PHE A 468 16.00 22.28 2.60
N LYS A 469 17.18 22.75 3.02
CA LYS A 469 18.05 22.02 3.95
C LYS A 469 17.67 22.36 5.38
N GLY A 470 17.49 21.33 6.19
CA GLY A 470 17.03 21.44 7.57
C GLY A 470 15.57 21.87 7.68
N ASP A 471 15.23 22.56 8.76
CA ASP A 471 13.90 23.12 8.96
C ASP A 471 13.95 24.45 9.69
N VAL A 472 12.86 25.19 9.65
CA VAL A 472 12.77 26.54 10.22
C VAL A 472 12.11 26.50 11.58
N SER A 473 12.57 27.33 12.51
CA SER A 473 11.93 27.46 13.81
C SER A 473 10.88 28.58 13.81
N ILE A 474 9.92 28.49 14.73
CA ILE A 474 8.92 29.55 14.94
C ILE A 474 9.57 30.89 15.31
N ILE A 475 10.74 30.85 15.94
CA ILE A 475 11.52 32.04 16.28
C ILE A 475 12.02 32.73 15.01
N ASP A 476 12.53 31.96 14.04
CA ASP A 476 13.00 32.50 12.76
C ASP A 476 11.85 33.09 11.96
N ILE A 477 10.71 32.39 11.93
CA ILE A 477 9.48 32.83 11.25
C ILE A 477 9.02 34.18 11.81
N TYR A 478 8.90 34.31 13.13
CA TYR A 478 8.44 35.56 13.74
C TYR A 478 9.47 36.69 13.69
N THR A 479 10.76 36.36 13.62
CA THR A 479 11.82 37.34 13.37
C THR A 479 11.71 37.90 11.95
N GLU A 480 11.40 37.07 10.96
CA GLU A 480 11.14 37.52 9.58
C GLU A 480 9.84 38.31 9.47
N LEU A 481 8.75 37.86 10.10
CA LEU A 481 7.47 38.59 10.14
C LEU A 481 7.61 39.97 10.78
N ALA A 482 8.38 40.08 11.87
CA ALA A 482 8.62 41.36 12.52
C ALA A 482 9.28 42.37 11.56
N LYS A 483 10.21 41.91 10.70
CA LYS A 483 10.83 42.75 9.66
C LYS A 483 9.84 43.13 8.57
N GLN A 484 9.03 42.18 8.09
CA GLN A 484 8.09 42.43 6.99
C GLN A 484 6.94 43.38 7.38
N LEU A 485 6.52 43.35 8.65
CA LEU A 485 5.48 44.21 9.20
C LEU A 485 6.02 45.48 9.89
N ASP A 486 7.33 45.72 9.82
CA ASP A 486 8.01 46.85 10.45
C ASP A 486 7.66 47.02 11.94
N VAL A 487 7.69 45.91 12.69
CA VAL A 487 7.47 45.88 14.14
C VAL A 487 8.75 45.47 14.88
N THR A 488 8.80 45.80 16.17
CA THR A 488 9.95 45.44 17.01
C THR A 488 10.07 43.92 17.17
N VAL A 489 11.30 43.43 17.33
CA VAL A 489 11.56 42.00 17.60
C VAL A 489 10.82 41.51 18.85
N GLU A 490 10.72 42.36 19.89
CA GLU A 490 9.96 42.03 21.10
C GLU A 490 8.46 41.90 20.84
N GLN A 491 7.90 42.71 19.94
CA GLN A 491 6.50 42.55 19.52
C GLN A 491 6.30 41.25 18.72
N GLY A 492 7.23 40.92 17.82
CA GLY A 492 7.21 39.64 17.10
C GLY A 492 7.27 38.43 18.04
N LYS A 493 8.10 38.48 19.09
CA LYS A 493 8.14 37.43 20.14
C LYS A 493 6.84 37.30 20.91
N ARG A 494 6.13 38.40 21.18
CA ARG A 494 4.80 38.34 21.82
C ARG A 494 3.80 37.65 20.93
N TRP A 495 3.73 38.01 19.65
CA TRP A 495 2.84 37.36 18.69
C TRP A 495 3.16 35.86 18.52
N MET A 496 4.44 35.51 18.48
CA MET A 496 4.91 34.12 18.47
C MET A 496 4.36 33.33 19.66
N GLN A 497 4.47 33.91 20.86
CA GLN A 497 3.97 33.30 22.09
C GLN A 497 2.44 33.19 22.08
N GLN A 498 1.73 34.20 21.57
CA GLN A 498 0.27 34.17 21.43
C GLN A 498 -0.20 33.08 20.44
N GLU A 499 0.43 32.92 19.26
CA GLU A 499 0.13 31.82 18.33
C GLU A 499 0.25 30.47 19.04
N PHE A 500 1.35 30.25 19.76
CA PHE A 500 1.57 29.01 20.50
C PHE A 500 0.56 28.80 21.62
N GLU A 501 0.21 29.84 22.38
CA GLU A 501 -0.79 29.75 23.46
C GLU A 501 -2.19 29.40 22.92
N LEU A 502 -2.57 29.97 21.79
CA LEU A 502 -3.81 29.65 21.09
C LEU A 502 -3.82 28.18 20.64
N ASP A 503 -2.74 27.70 20.00
CA ASP A 503 -2.64 26.31 19.57
C ASP A 503 -2.64 25.36 20.80
N LEU A 504 -1.79 25.65 21.80
CA LEU A 504 -1.71 24.88 23.04
C LEU A 504 -3.06 24.79 23.75
N LYS A 505 -3.87 25.86 23.76
CA LYS A 505 -5.23 25.84 24.34
C LYS A 505 -6.11 24.81 23.65
N MET A 506 -6.00 24.67 22.33
CA MET A 506 -6.79 23.74 21.52
C MET A 506 -6.22 22.32 21.47
N ILE A 507 -4.99 22.07 21.95
CA ILE A 507 -4.44 20.72 22.02
C ILE A 507 -5.25 19.84 22.97
N LEU A 508 -5.67 18.69 22.47
CA LEU A 508 -6.34 17.60 23.19
C LEU A 508 -5.52 16.30 23.03
N PRO A 509 -5.58 15.38 23.99
CA PRO A 509 -5.00 14.05 23.82
C PRO A 509 -5.77 13.22 22.77
N LYS A 510 -5.04 12.34 22.09
CA LYS A 510 -5.60 11.10 21.55
C LYS A 510 -5.48 10.02 22.63
N ASN A 511 -6.52 9.90 23.46
CA ASN A 511 -6.49 9.15 24.71
C ASN A 511 -5.88 7.76 24.56
N GLU A 512 -6.34 6.98 23.59
CA GLU A 512 -5.89 5.62 23.37
C GLU A 512 -4.39 5.53 23.05
N MET A 513 -3.88 6.50 22.28
CA MET A 513 -2.46 6.58 21.92
C MET A 513 -1.60 7.05 23.09
N VAL A 514 -2.09 7.99 23.90
CA VAL A 514 -1.43 8.45 25.14
C VAL A 514 -1.38 7.32 26.18
N GLU A 515 -2.47 6.57 26.34
CA GLU A 515 -2.54 5.42 27.23
C GLU A 515 -1.55 4.34 26.78
N LEU A 516 -1.51 4.02 25.48
CA LEU A 516 -0.52 3.12 24.90
C LEU A 516 0.91 3.60 25.21
N PHE A 517 1.22 4.87 24.95
CA PHE A 517 2.54 5.45 25.20
C PHE A 517 2.98 5.30 26.66
N ASN A 518 2.12 5.70 27.60
CA ASN A 518 2.42 5.61 29.02
C ASN A 518 2.54 4.15 29.49
N ASN A 519 1.70 3.23 28.96
CA ASN A 519 1.77 1.80 29.26
C ASN A 519 3.13 1.22 28.82
N LEU A 520 3.56 1.50 27.59
CA LEU A 520 4.85 1.05 27.07
C LEU A 520 6.01 1.59 27.92
N GLY A 521 5.95 2.85 28.33
CA GLY A 521 6.96 3.44 29.21
C GLY A 521 7.02 2.74 30.59
N SER A 522 5.86 2.40 31.15
CA SER A 522 5.78 1.67 32.43
C SER A 522 6.32 0.23 32.34
N LEU A 523 6.28 -0.36 31.14
CA LEU A 523 6.85 -1.69 30.85
C LEU A 523 8.35 -1.63 30.51
N GLY A 524 8.97 -0.45 30.53
CA GLY A 524 10.41 -0.28 30.33
C GLY A 524 10.85 -0.18 28.87
N HIS A 525 9.94 0.06 27.92
CA HIS A 525 10.31 0.33 26.53
C HIS A 525 11.06 1.67 26.41
N LYS A 526 12.01 1.75 25.47
CA LYS A 526 12.62 3.03 25.08
C LYS A 526 11.62 3.80 24.22
N LEU A 527 11.25 5.01 24.64
CA LEU A 527 10.24 5.82 23.95
C LEU A 527 10.84 7.07 23.33
N TRP A 528 10.60 7.25 22.04
CA TRP A 528 10.98 8.46 21.31
C TRP A 528 9.73 9.18 20.78
N VAL A 529 9.83 10.48 20.60
CA VAL A 529 8.80 11.30 19.96
C VAL A 529 9.46 12.09 18.85
N ILE A 530 8.96 11.97 17.62
CA ILE A 530 9.63 12.47 16.41
C ILE A 530 8.62 13.23 15.57
N SER A 531 8.81 14.54 15.39
CA SER A 531 7.83 15.36 14.67
C SER A 531 8.46 16.42 13.77
N ASP A 532 7.82 16.62 12.62
CA ASP A 532 8.11 17.73 11.73
C ASP A 532 7.29 18.94 12.18
N THR A 533 7.94 19.90 12.79
CA THR A 533 7.29 21.08 13.34
C THR A 533 8.24 22.25 13.46
N TYR A 534 7.69 23.46 13.25
CA TYR A 534 8.39 24.70 13.52
C TYR A 534 8.49 25.01 15.02
N TYR A 535 7.73 24.32 15.88
CA TYR A 535 7.77 24.55 17.32
C TYR A 535 9.06 24.05 17.95
N THR A 536 9.53 24.77 18.97
CA THR A 536 10.71 24.36 19.75
C THR A 536 10.45 23.09 20.56
N ARG A 537 11.52 22.39 20.97
CA ARG A 537 11.42 21.22 21.89
C ARG A 537 10.61 21.53 23.15
N GLY A 538 10.82 22.73 23.73
CA GLY A 538 10.11 23.15 24.93
C GLY A 538 8.60 23.30 24.70
N GLN A 539 8.21 23.90 23.58
CA GLN A 539 6.80 24.06 23.20
C GLN A 539 6.11 22.71 22.96
N VAL A 540 6.75 21.81 22.21
CA VAL A 540 6.21 20.45 21.98
C VAL A 540 6.15 19.66 23.29
N GLY A 541 7.17 19.77 24.15
CA GLY A 541 7.15 19.16 25.47
C GLY A 541 6.00 19.64 26.36
N LEU A 542 5.62 20.92 26.28
CA LEU A 542 4.43 21.45 26.97
C LEU A 542 3.13 20.87 26.41
N MET A 543 3.01 20.72 25.08
CA MET A 543 1.85 20.06 24.45
C MET A 543 1.71 18.61 24.91
N LEU A 544 2.80 17.83 24.89
CA LEU A 544 2.81 16.44 25.33
C LEU A 544 2.47 16.31 26.82
N LYS A 545 3.02 17.20 27.66
CA LYS A 545 2.66 17.26 29.09
C LYS A 545 1.19 17.57 29.30
N LYS A 546 0.63 18.52 28.54
CA LYS A 546 -0.81 18.84 28.58
C LYS A 546 -1.66 17.63 28.17
N ALA A 547 -1.21 16.87 27.17
CA ALA A 547 -1.88 15.66 26.70
C ALA A 547 -1.79 14.48 27.69
N GLY A 548 -1.00 14.59 28.76
CA GLY A 548 -0.91 13.53 29.78
C GLY A 548 0.20 12.52 29.54
N ILE A 549 1.23 12.86 28.77
CA ILE A 549 2.46 12.05 28.70
C ILE A 549 3.25 12.22 30.00
N THR A 550 3.43 11.14 30.75
CA THR A 550 4.04 11.17 32.10
C THR A 550 5.35 10.40 32.21
N VAL A 551 5.67 9.56 31.23
CA VAL A 551 6.88 8.72 31.21
C VAL A 551 8.05 9.41 30.52
N PRO A 552 9.32 9.03 30.78
CA PRO A 552 10.48 9.59 30.08
C PRO A 552 10.50 9.25 28.59
N TYR A 553 10.97 10.18 27.76
CA TYR A 553 11.13 9.98 26.31
C TYR A 553 12.24 10.85 25.73
N ARG A 554 12.76 10.45 24.56
CA ARG A 554 13.64 11.26 23.72
C ARG A 554 12.80 12.04 22.72
N LEU A 555 12.85 13.38 22.76
CA LEU A 555 12.09 14.23 21.84
C LEU A 555 12.98 14.73 20.70
N LEU A 556 12.63 14.44 19.45
CA LEU A 556 13.26 14.94 18.23
C LEU A 556 12.25 15.81 17.48
N VAL A 557 12.58 17.08 17.26
CA VAL A 557 11.72 18.01 16.48
C VAL A 557 12.53 18.63 15.37
N SER A 558 11.94 18.71 14.17
CA SER A 558 12.67 19.08 12.96
C SER A 558 13.35 20.44 13.04
N SER A 559 12.71 21.44 13.65
CA SER A 559 13.29 22.77 13.84
C SER A 559 14.55 22.77 14.71
N ALA A 560 14.69 21.80 15.62
CA ALA A 560 15.85 21.69 16.51
C ALA A 560 16.95 20.78 15.94
N GLU A 561 16.56 19.69 15.27
CA GLU A 561 17.52 18.76 14.66
C GLU A 561 18.03 19.22 13.30
N GLN A 562 17.36 20.20 12.68
CA GLN A 562 17.63 20.62 11.31
C GLN A 562 17.57 19.41 10.35
N LYS A 563 16.56 18.55 10.57
CA LYS A 563 16.26 17.33 9.81
C LYS A 563 14.75 17.12 9.81
N ARG A 564 14.19 16.58 8.73
CA ARG A 564 12.74 16.38 8.56
C ARG A 564 12.40 14.94 8.22
N LYS A 565 11.24 14.46 8.65
CA LYS A 565 10.68 13.16 8.32
C LYS A 565 10.22 13.13 6.88
N ASP A 566 9.54 14.17 6.42
CA ASP A 566 8.92 14.24 5.09
C ASP A 566 9.89 14.26 3.90
N ASN A 567 11.17 14.51 4.16
CA ASN A 567 12.26 14.40 3.17
C ASN A 567 13.28 13.31 3.53
N GLY A 568 13.01 12.48 4.55
CA GLY A 568 13.82 11.34 4.95
C GLY A 568 15.07 11.66 5.79
N THR A 569 15.49 12.93 5.90
CA THR A 569 16.73 13.28 6.60
C THR A 569 16.70 12.96 8.10
N MET A 570 15.54 13.04 8.74
CA MET A 570 15.34 12.61 10.13
C MET A 570 15.52 11.11 10.29
N TRP A 571 14.98 10.32 9.36
CA TRP A 571 15.04 8.86 9.42
C TRP A 571 16.45 8.30 9.23
N HIS A 572 17.30 8.97 8.44
CA HIS A 572 18.72 8.64 8.38
C HIS A 572 19.42 8.82 9.74
N MET A 573 19.12 9.90 10.46
CA MET A 573 19.67 10.12 11.81
C MET A 573 19.13 9.08 12.79
N VAL A 574 17.81 8.85 12.80
CA VAL A 574 17.18 7.83 13.64
C VAL A 574 17.82 6.46 13.42
N LYS A 575 18.03 6.05 12.16
CA LYS A 575 18.67 4.78 11.84
C LYS A 575 20.12 4.70 12.35
N GLN A 576 20.87 5.81 12.27
CA GLN A 576 22.21 5.90 12.83
C GLN A 576 22.18 5.76 14.36
N ASP A 577 21.32 6.53 15.03
CA ASP A 577 21.18 6.52 16.48
C ASP A 577 20.77 5.14 17.00
N LEU A 578 19.84 4.46 16.32
CA LEU A 578 19.44 3.09 16.65
C LEU A 578 20.63 2.12 16.58
N ALA A 579 21.49 2.25 15.57
CA ALA A 579 22.68 1.43 15.41
C ALA A 579 23.72 1.72 16.51
N GLU A 580 23.93 2.99 16.85
CA GLU A 580 24.84 3.42 17.92
C GLU A 580 24.36 2.96 19.31
N GLU A 581 23.04 2.95 19.54
CA GLU A 581 22.41 2.44 20.76
C GLU A 581 22.23 0.92 20.79
N GLY A 582 22.62 0.20 19.73
CA GLY A 582 22.51 -1.26 19.63
C GLY A 582 21.07 -1.79 19.53
N ILE A 583 20.12 -0.94 19.13
CA ILE A 583 18.69 -1.27 19.05
C ILE A 583 18.40 -1.95 17.72
N THR A 584 17.91 -3.19 17.79
CA THR A 584 17.61 -4.01 16.59
C THR A 584 16.12 -4.16 16.30
N ARG A 585 15.26 -3.93 17.30
CA ARG A 585 13.79 -4.02 17.18
C ARG A 585 13.19 -2.65 17.46
N TYR A 586 12.92 -1.91 16.40
CA TYR A 586 12.37 -0.57 16.43
C TYR A 586 11.03 -0.48 15.70
N LEU A 587 10.10 0.31 16.22
CA LEU A 587 8.83 0.61 15.59
C LEU A 587 8.58 2.14 15.59
N HIS A 588 8.09 2.66 14.47
CA HIS A 588 7.51 4.01 14.41
C HIS A 588 5.99 3.96 14.21
N ILE A 589 5.26 4.78 14.96
CA ILE A 589 3.81 4.95 14.89
C ILE A 589 3.49 6.40 14.52
N GLY A 590 2.75 6.59 13.43
CA GLY A 590 2.34 7.92 12.95
C GLY A 590 1.22 7.86 11.93
N ASP A 591 0.64 9.02 11.63
CA ASP A 591 -0.54 9.15 10.78
C ASP A 591 -0.24 9.63 9.35
N ASN A 592 0.96 10.16 9.10
CA ASN A 592 1.31 10.61 7.76
C ASN A 592 1.86 9.45 6.91
N VAL A 593 1.14 9.06 5.86
CA VAL A 593 1.55 7.98 4.96
C VAL A 593 3.00 8.13 4.44
N VAL A 594 3.42 9.35 4.08
CA VAL A 594 4.76 9.54 3.49
C VAL A 594 5.82 9.67 4.58
N ALA A 595 5.61 10.61 5.50
CA ALA A 595 6.60 10.99 6.50
C ALA A 595 6.78 9.92 7.57
N ASP A 596 5.73 9.20 7.96
CA ASP A 596 5.75 8.26 9.09
C ASP A 596 5.70 6.79 8.66
N ALA A 597 5.28 6.49 7.43
CA ALA A 597 5.13 5.11 6.99
C ALA A 597 6.06 4.75 5.82
N GLN A 598 5.96 5.46 4.70
CA GLN A 598 6.71 5.17 3.48
C GLN A 598 8.22 5.36 3.67
N LEU A 599 8.66 6.59 3.96
CA LEU A 599 10.10 6.92 4.02
C LEU A 599 10.89 6.11 5.08
N PRO A 600 10.40 5.93 6.32
CA PRO A 600 11.08 5.05 7.27
C PRO A 600 11.03 3.57 6.83
N GLY A 601 9.92 3.12 6.23
CA GLY A 601 9.77 1.77 5.69
C GLY A 601 10.77 1.46 4.57
N ASP A 602 10.97 2.40 3.64
CA ASP A 602 11.96 2.30 2.56
C ASP A 602 13.40 2.19 3.08
N LEU A 603 13.66 2.73 4.28
CA LEU A 603 14.93 2.61 4.99
C LEU A 603 15.05 1.31 5.82
N GLY A 604 14.02 0.45 5.79
CA GLY A 604 13.97 -0.83 6.51
C GLY A 604 13.60 -0.70 7.99
N LEU A 605 12.99 0.42 8.40
CA LEU A 605 12.44 0.57 9.75
C LEU A 605 11.01 0.02 9.78
N THR A 606 10.63 -0.69 10.84
CA THR A 606 9.24 -1.15 11.00
C THR A 606 8.34 0.05 11.28
N THR A 607 7.19 0.11 10.61
CA THR A 607 6.21 1.18 10.74
C THR A 607 4.83 0.63 11.04
N PHE A 608 4.04 1.39 11.78
CA PHE A 608 2.64 1.11 12.05
C PHE A 608 1.85 2.40 11.82
N HIS A 609 1.24 2.47 10.64
CA HIS A 609 0.46 3.62 10.23
C HIS A 609 -0.94 3.60 10.85
N ILE A 610 -1.37 4.75 11.36
CA ILE A 610 -2.72 5.00 11.88
C ILE A 610 -3.44 6.00 10.97
N LEU A 611 -4.78 5.99 10.90
CA LEU A 611 -5.46 6.96 10.01
C LEU A 611 -5.38 8.39 10.58
N HIS A 612 -4.99 9.33 9.74
CA HIS A 612 -5.23 10.75 9.97
C HIS A 612 -6.74 11.01 10.06
N PRO A 613 -7.23 11.97 10.88
CA PRO A 613 -8.65 12.24 11.06
C PRO A 613 -9.45 12.45 9.76
N MET A 614 -8.88 13.14 8.77
CA MET A 614 -9.53 13.34 7.47
C MET A 614 -9.60 12.07 6.62
N ASP A 615 -8.61 11.17 6.73
CA ASP A 615 -8.62 9.91 6.00
C ASP A 615 -9.65 8.96 6.62
N LYS A 616 -9.76 8.94 7.95
CA LYS A 616 -10.85 8.22 8.64
C LYS A 616 -12.22 8.81 8.30
N TRP A 617 -12.34 10.14 8.21
CA TRP A 617 -13.57 10.80 7.79
C TRP A 617 -14.00 10.34 6.38
N GLN A 618 -13.06 10.29 5.43
CA GLN A 618 -13.28 9.75 4.09
C GLN A 618 -13.66 8.26 4.13
N ALA A 619 -12.95 7.45 4.91
CA ALA A 619 -13.18 6.01 5.02
C ALA A 619 -14.57 5.66 5.56
N LEU A 620 -15.16 6.54 6.38
CA LEU A 620 -16.53 6.42 6.88
C LEU A 620 -17.59 6.91 5.88
N GLY A 621 -17.20 7.36 4.68
CA GLY A 621 -18.11 7.83 3.64
C GLY A 621 -18.71 9.21 3.92
N PHE A 622 -18.13 9.99 4.82
CA PHE A 622 -18.60 11.34 5.11
C PHE A 622 -18.22 12.33 4.00
N PRO A 623 -19.01 13.43 3.82
CA PRO A 623 -18.77 14.38 2.75
C PRO A 623 -17.41 15.08 2.89
N ALA A 624 -16.81 15.44 1.75
CA ALA A 624 -15.61 16.27 1.73
C ALA A 624 -15.85 17.62 2.40
N VAL A 625 -15.05 17.95 3.41
CA VAL A 625 -15.12 19.18 4.21
C VAL A 625 -13.73 19.78 4.37
N LEU A 626 -13.64 21.08 4.71
CA LEU A 626 -12.38 21.77 4.99
C LEU A 626 -11.38 21.72 3.82
N GLN A 627 -11.87 21.85 2.58
CA GLN A 627 -11.05 21.86 1.37
C GLN A 627 -11.03 23.24 0.70
N GLY A 628 -9.92 23.57 0.04
CA GLY A 628 -9.78 24.79 -0.76
C GLY A 628 -10.02 26.08 0.04
N ALA A 629 -10.78 27.02 -0.53
CA ALA A 629 -11.09 28.29 0.12
C ALA A 629 -11.88 28.14 1.44
N ASN A 630 -12.59 27.02 1.62
CA ASN A 630 -13.39 26.75 2.82
C ASN A 630 -12.55 26.27 4.01
N ALA A 631 -11.28 25.90 3.82
CA ALA A 631 -10.43 25.39 4.90
C ALA A 631 -10.14 26.46 5.96
N LEU A 632 -9.99 27.72 5.55
CA LEU A 632 -9.74 28.86 6.45
C LEU A 632 -11.01 29.62 6.85
N ASP A 633 -12.21 29.16 6.44
CA ASP A 633 -13.47 29.75 6.90
C ASP A 633 -13.75 29.32 8.34
N GLU A 634 -13.74 30.26 9.28
CA GLU A 634 -13.93 29.97 10.70
C GLU A 634 -15.27 29.28 11.00
N GLY A 635 -16.33 29.62 10.27
CA GLY A 635 -17.62 28.96 10.40
C GLY A 635 -17.56 27.47 10.05
N GLN A 636 -16.86 27.11 8.97
CA GLN A 636 -16.60 25.72 8.60
C GLN A 636 -15.69 25.02 9.60
N ILE A 637 -14.63 25.67 10.08
CA ILE A 637 -13.72 25.09 11.09
C ILE A 637 -14.49 24.76 12.37
N LEU A 638 -15.29 25.70 12.89
CA LEU A 638 -16.09 25.49 14.09
C LEU A 638 -17.13 24.38 13.92
N LYS A 639 -17.75 24.31 12.73
CA LYS A 639 -18.77 23.30 12.42
C LYS A 639 -18.18 21.91 12.22
N TRP A 640 -17.22 21.77 11.31
CA TRP A 640 -16.71 20.48 10.84
C TRP A 640 -15.42 20.06 11.54
N GLY A 641 -14.51 21.00 11.81
CA GLY A 641 -13.21 20.69 12.40
C GLY A 641 -13.34 19.96 13.73
N LYS A 642 -14.34 20.32 14.55
CA LYS A 642 -14.61 19.64 15.82
C LYS A 642 -15.11 18.21 15.64
N LEU A 643 -16.01 18.00 14.67
CA LEU A 643 -16.56 16.68 14.36
C LEU A 643 -15.48 15.76 13.80
N VAL A 644 -14.69 16.24 12.84
CA VAL A 644 -13.55 15.51 12.27
C VAL A 644 -12.57 15.13 13.38
N SER A 645 -12.21 16.07 14.27
CA SER A 645 -11.31 15.81 15.39
C SER A 645 -11.85 14.75 16.36
N GLN A 646 -13.16 14.78 16.63
CA GLN A 646 -13.80 13.77 17.49
C GLN A 646 -13.83 12.39 16.85
N VAL A 647 -14.18 12.30 15.56
CA VAL A 647 -14.18 11.05 14.78
C VAL A 647 -12.77 10.47 14.67
N GLY A 648 -11.78 11.32 14.40
CA GLY A 648 -10.38 10.96 14.28
C GLY A 648 -9.66 10.71 15.60
N ARG A 649 -10.34 10.86 16.75
CA ARG A 649 -9.76 10.60 18.09
C ARG A 649 -9.19 9.19 18.17
N ASN A 650 -9.99 8.20 17.78
CA ASN A 650 -9.51 6.84 17.56
C ASN A 650 -9.10 6.68 16.08
N PRO A 651 -7.90 6.16 15.79
CA PRO A 651 -7.42 6.05 14.41
C PRO A 651 -7.98 4.86 13.59
N PHE A 652 -8.76 3.96 14.18
CA PHE A 652 -9.26 2.75 13.51
C PHE A 652 -10.75 2.82 13.17
N ILE A 653 -11.22 1.90 12.32
CA ILE A 653 -12.61 1.84 11.86
C ILE A 653 -13.33 0.68 12.56
N GLY A 654 -14.57 0.93 12.99
CA GLY A 654 -15.46 -0.10 13.57
C GLY A 654 -15.80 0.06 15.05
N GLU A 655 -15.51 1.23 15.65
CA GLU A 655 -15.92 1.60 17.02
C GLU A 655 -17.20 2.42 17.06
#